data_AF-A0A5C3ECZ6-F1
#
_entry.id   AF-A0A5C3ECZ6-F1
#
_cell.length_a   1.000
_cell.length_b   1.000
_cell.length_c   1.000
_cell.angle_alpha   90.00
_cell.angle_beta   90.00
_cell.angle_gamma   90.00
#
_symmetry.space_group_name_H-M   'P 1'
#
loop_
_entity.id
_entity.type
_entity.pdbx_description
1 polymer ?
#
loop_
_entity_poly.entity_id
_entity_poly.type
_entity_poly.pdbx_seq_one_letter_code
_entity_poly.pdbx_strand_id
1 'polypeptide(L)'
;MPGKREPGVMPDANRPHKHYAHDHDHISPLIHLPFRKPSGGLLGLIQAISSLLFKFAVYVFLRWIPTSLAYPVIPALYAVYVLTSIYRDRVIRNAITDHISRHDQAAARDLQQLAEKVEVTDTKIQIKATAKPIENKPSDQNNGIPVKPASSSVSYADVAKGAKKAPSVSNTSTSTSHRAAHSNLGRTSPFEVLKALVFGTSTRSSRFNFYVILAHTLAFAVFLDSFLSPYLFPSHWDYNLAFARTGALGPTYAKVHVRYPPPELAGVPNASPVLTPPLANSFDSLAVDTPLDTAGSIQQTVQPIELLVKYRRALNLTEEDDAFRKTTRAYGKQYLASHDSLWLNGPLITLRPENDWTATALIDDLWPSTTYEWGLSQFQPEHVDQSDEVRVIEKFVANDAISRRNFFTTWPDPRLSSYMQSKSLGSRRIDLGATQVAQETNPLEDPNHFTFASTSCVKPDFPYHPAQFWGWNWLLRLAGIGTEEGGITERNRIPGFDLLYKRTVAGRESHPSIRFLLQLGDLIYADVPHYAGAETGAYRKLYRNLFASNSFKRFFKHVPVIGIYDDHEVVNNWSGRDENDEEIAAYPSANTAWKEYIGHVNPEPLEEGENYYTFQYGESAAFFVMDTRRHRTHHTADDDEDKTMLGYRQKEDLYKWLAAVNETVAFKFVVSSVPFNTLWGGELDVDGQKDSWAAYNTERLEIAQVLRYVPNVIVLSGDRHEFAAVSVLDTITEFSTSPLSMFYLPIRTLSQDHGDGKMGVDKLLKYLPDGNHKWTEFEVDARDPYNPMVKVSVQIDGKEAWKTTYVGKSLRKTQGGIGGLVRNLLESLGFRFDFFYKV
;
A
#
# COMPACT_ATOMS: atom_id res chain seq x y z
N MET A 1 34.81 49.16 34.74
CA MET A 1 35.40 50.51 34.79
C MET A 1 36.20 50.77 33.52
N PRO A 2 36.13 51.96 32.90
CA PRO A 2 36.90 52.32 31.71
C PRO A 2 38.09 53.25 32.03
N GLY A 3 39.17 53.16 31.25
CA GLY A 3 40.28 54.14 31.20
C GLY A 3 41.17 53.83 30.01
N LYS A 4 40.99 54.49 28.85
CA LYS A 4 41.53 55.81 28.45
C LYS A 4 43.03 55.83 28.16
N ARG A 5 43.32 55.82 26.84
CA ARG A 5 44.27 56.66 26.07
C ARG A 5 45.68 56.95 26.66
N GLU A 6 46.69 56.50 25.91
CA GLU A 6 47.78 57.29 25.27
C GLU A 6 47.92 58.79 25.62
N PRO A 7 49.15 59.39 25.60
CA PRO A 7 50.12 59.18 24.50
C PRO A 7 51.65 59.31 24.79
N GLY A 8 52.47 58.87 23.82
CA GLY A 8 53.49 59.77 23.23
C GLY A 8 55.00 59.47 23.36
N VAL A 9 55.69 59.70 22.23
CA VAL A 9 57.04 60.31 22.08
C VAL A 9 58.31 59.41 22.18
N MET A 10 58.87 59.12 20.99
CA MET A 10 60.30 58.85 20.66
C MET A 10 61.19 60.10 20.93
N PRO A 11 62.54 60.06 21.01
CA PRO A 11 63.51 59.15 20.34
C PRO A 11 64.61 58.63 21.34
N ASP A 12 65.82 58.13 21.03
CA ASP A 12 66.68 58.20 19.83
C ASP A 12 67.81 57.13 19.79
N ALA A 13 68.51 57.04 18.66
CA ALA A 13 69.89 56.59 18.45
C ALA A 13 70.38 55.21 18.98
N ASN A 14 70.58 54.26 18.05
CA ASN A 14 71.94 53.98 17.53
C ASN A 14 71.98 53.09 16.28
N ARG A 15 72.95 53.38 15.40
CA ARG A 15 73.32 52.72 14.13
C ARG A 15 74.87 52.72 14.08
N PRO A 16 75.55 52.06 13.12
CA PRO A 16 75.17 50.90 12.29
C PRO A 16 76.30 49.84 12.19
N HIS A 17 76.06 48.72 11.50
CA HIS A 17 77.07 48.18 10.58
C HIS A 17 76.41 47.78 9.26
N LYS A 18 77.07 48.11 8.14
CA LYS A 18 76.57 47.90 6.77
C LYS A 18 77.14 46.61 6.18
N HIS A 19 76.35 45.92 5.35
CA HIS A 19 76.85 45.36 4.10
C HIS A 19 75.83 45.63 2.98
N TYR A 20 76.34 45.98 1.79
CA TYR A 20 75.57 46.29 0.59
C TYR A 20 75.30 45.00 -0.22
N ALA A 21 74.09 44.87 -0.77
CA ALA A 21 73.81 44.17 -2.02
C ALA A 21 72.51 44.72 -2.65
N HIS A 22 72.52 44.86 -3.98
CA HIS A 22 71.63 45.64 -4.83
C HIS A 22 70.11 45.42 -4.78
N ASP A 23 69.37 46.50 -5.11
CA ASP A 23 68.03 46.47 -5.69
C ASP A 23 67.96 45.63 -6.97
N HIS A 24 66.88 44.87 -7.14
CA HIS A 24 65.85 45.12 -8.18
C HIS A 24 64.84 43.96 -8.22
N ASP A 25 63.56 44.23 -7.93
CA ASP A 25 62.46 43.37 -8.38
C ASP A 25 61.13 44.15 -8.47
N HIS A 26 60.86 44.73 -9.65
CA HIS A 26 59.55 45.30 -9.97
C HIS A 26 58.70 44.24 -10.69
N ILE A 27 58.06 43.35 -9.92
CA ILE A 27 57.02 42.45 -10.44
C ILE A 27 55.67 43.14 -10.30
N SER A 28 55.07 43.52 -11.42
CA SER A 28 53.70 44.04 -11.47
C SER A 28 52.69 43.01 -10.95
N PRO A 29 51.66 43.41 -10.18
CA PRO A 29 50.64 42.46 -9.72
C PRO A 29 49.73 42.06 -10.87
N LEU A 30 49.80 40.79 -11.28
CA LEU A 30 48.81 40.15 -12.15
C LEU A 30 47.41 40.34 -11.55
N ILE A 31 46.50 40.98 -12.31
CA ILE A 31 45.14 41.28 -11.84
C ILE A 31 44.31 39.99 -11.84
N HIS A 32 44.29 39.29 -10.71
CA HIS A 32 43.35 38.18 -10.49
C HIS A 32 41.91 38.70 -10.46
N LEU A 33 41.22 38.63 -11.60
CA LEU A 33 39.79 38.89 -11.71
C LEU A 33 39.01 37.78 -10.97
N PRO A 34 38.24 38.08 -9.90
CA PRO A 34 37.48 37.05 -9.19
C PRO A 34 36.22 36.64 -9.98
N PHE A 35 36.08 35.36 -10.32
CA PHE A 35 34.87 34.85 -10.97
C PHE A 35 33.64 34.92 -10.04
N ARG A 36 32.72 35.85 -10.36
CA ARG A 36 31.39 35.93 -9.75
C ARG A 36 30.38 35.20 -10.64
N LYS A 37 29.89 34.05 -10.15
CA LYS A 37 28.80 33.28 -10.78
C LYS A 37 27.60 34.21 -11.07
N PRO A 38 26.95 34.13 -12.26
CA PRO A 38 25.76 34.91 -12.58
C PRO A 38 24.69 34.81 -11.49
N SER A 39 24.16 35.95 -11.05
CA SER A 39 23.03 35.98 -10.13
C SER A 39 21.82 35.33 -10.78
N GLY A 40 21.02 34.60 -10.00
CA GLY A 40 19.88 33.87 -10.56
C GLY A 40 18.67 34.73 -10.87
N GLY A 41 18.55 35.89 -10.23
CA GLY A 41 17.34 36.71 -10.29
C GLY A 41 16.08 35.87 -10.04
N LEU A 42 15.01 36.22 -10.75
CA LEU A 42 13.75 35.51 -10.74
C LEU A 42 13.88 34.05 -11.21
N LEU A 43 14.64 33.77 -12.26
CA LEU A 43 14.77 32.42 -12.82
C LEU A 43 15.44 31.44 -11.85
N GLY A 44 16.37 31.94 -11.02
CA GLY A 44 16.99 31.15 -9.96
C GLY A 44 16.07 30.89 -8.77
N LEU A 45 15.12 31.78 -8.51
CA LEU A 45 14.06 31.56 -7.53
C LEU A 45 13.05 30.52 -8.05
N ILE A 46 12.60 30.64 -9.31
CA ILE A 46 11.72 29.67 -9.98
C ILE A 46 12.35 28.27 -9.96
N GLN A 47 13.64 28.14 -10.30
CA GLN A 47 14.37 26.87 -10.25
C GLN A 47 14.37 26.26 -8.84
N ALA A 48 14.58 27.08 -7.79
CA ALA A 48 14.60 26.59 -6.41
C ALA A 48 13.20 26.20 -5.90
N ILE A 49 12.19 27.01 -6.19
CA ILE A 49 10.79 26.74 -5.81
C ILE A 49 10.27 25.49 -6.52
N SER A 50 10.46 25.37 -7.84
CA SER A 50 10.06 24.17 -8.59
C SER A 50 10.76 22.91 -8.10
N SER A 51 12.06 22.98 -7.74
CA SER A 51 12.79 21.86 -7.13
C SER A 51 12.19 21.43 -5.79
N LEU A 52 11.88 22.38 -4.90
CA LEU A 52 11.30 22.09 -3.59
C LEU A 52 9.88 21.54 -3.70
N LEU A 53 9.01 22.21 -4.48
CA LEU A 53 7.63 21.77 -4.70
C LEU A 53 7.57 20.40 -5.38
N PHE A 54 8.44 20.12 -6.36
CA PHE A 54 8.55 18.80 -6.99
C PHE A 54 8.89 17.72 -5.97
N LYS A 55 9.95 17.91 -5.16
CA LYS A 55 10.35 16.93 -4.13
C LYS A 55 9.26 16.73 -3.08
N PHE A 56 8.61 17.81 -2.66
CA PHE A 56 7.52 17.77 -1.70
C PHE A 56 6.32 17.00 -2.26
N ALA A 57 5.87 17.33 -3.47
CA ALA A 57 4.75 16.64 -4.13
C ALA A 57 5.04 15.15 -4.35
N VAL A 58 6.25 14.78 -4.81
CA VAL A 58 6.67 13.38 -4.93
C VAL A 58 6.71 12.68 -3.58
N TYR A 59 7.22 13.33 -2.52
CA TYR A 59 7.22 12.75 -1.17
C TYR A 59 5.80 12.54 -0.64
N VAL A 60 4.92 13.54 -0.76
CA VAL A 60 3.52 13.47 -0.34
C VAL A 60 2.79 12.35 -1.08
N PHE A 61 2.95 12.24 -2.40
CA PHE A 61 2.35 11.15 -3.18
C PHE A 61 2.85 9.77 -2.76
N LEU A 62 4.16 9.62 -2.51
CA LEU A 62 4.77 8.32 -2.18
C LEU A 62 4.52 7.88 -0.72
N ARG A 63 4.22 8.80 0.20
CA ARG A 63 4.19 8.53 1.65
C ARG A 63 2.91 8.91 2.38
N TRP A 64 2.14 9.86 1.86
CA TRP A 64 0.89 10.32 2.46
C TRP A 64 -0.27 10.09 1.50
N ILE A 65 -0.55 10.97 0.55
CA ILE A 65 -1.81 10.91 -0.21
C ILE A 65 -1.54 10.54 -1.67
N PRO A 66 -1.90 9.31 -2.13
CA PRO A 66 -1.77 8.90 -3.52
C PRO A 66 -2.89 9.52 -4.39
N THR A 67 -2.94 10.85 -4.46
CA THR A 67 -3.99 11.62 -5.14
C THR A 67 -3.83 11.66 -6.66
N SER A 68 -4.96 11.69 -7.37
CA SER A 68 -5.04 11.93 -8.82
C SER A 68 -4.45 13.28 -9.25
N LEU A 69 -4.48 14.30 -8.37
CA LEU A 69 -3.88 15.61 -8.61
C LEU A 69 -2.35 15.56 -8.81
N ALA A 70 -1.69 14.49 -8.37
CA ALA A 70 -0.26 14.30 -8.57
C ALA A 70 0.11 14.13 -10.05
N TYR A 71 -0.78 13.54 -10.85
CA TYR A 71 -0.55 13.26 -12.28
C TYR A 71 -0.32 14.52 -13.13
N PRO A 72 -1.14 15.60 -13.05
CA PRO A 72 -0.81 16.85 -13.74
C PRO A 72 0.29 17.66 -13.05
N VAL A 73 0.34 17.68 -11.71
CA VAL A 73 1.21 18.60 -10.95
C VAL A 73 2.69 18.19 -10.98
N ILE A 74 3.01 16.92 -10.75
CA ILE A 74 4.40 16.47 -10.62
C ILE A 74 5.19 16.58 -11.94
N PRO A 75 4.67 16.13 -13.10
CA PRO A 75 5.33 16.33 -14.40
C PRO A 75 5.51 17.81 -14.74
N ALA A 76 4.54 18.68 -14.44
CA ALA A 76 4.64 20.11 -14.70
C ALA A 76 5.77 20.76 -13.88
N LEU A 77 5.84 20.48 -12.57
CA LEU A 77 6.92 20.95 -11.70
C LEU A 77 8.29 20.42 -12.14
N TYR A 78 8.36 19.14 -12.53
CA TYR A 78 9.57 18.51 -13.06
C TYR A 78 10.04 19.16 -14.37
N ALA A 79 9.14 19.41 -15.33
CA ALA A 79 9.45 20.04 -16.61
C ALA A 79 9.98 21.47 -16.41
N VAL A 80 9.34 22.28 -15.57
CA VAL A 80 9.81 23.63 -15.20
C VAL A 80 11.20 23.55 -14.55
N TYR A 81 11.42 22.60 -13.63
CA TYR A 81 12.71 22.43 -12.98
C TYR A 81 13.84 22.05 -13.98
N VAL A 82 13.58 21.11 -14.89
CA VAL A 82 14.57 20.66 -15.88
C VAL A 82 14.89 21.76 -16.88
N LEU A 83 13.88 22.42 -17.45
CA LEU A 83 14.07 23.52 -18.41
C LEU A 83 14.87 24.68 -17.81
N THR A 84 14.50 25.12 -16.61
CA THR A 84 15.24 26.18 -15.91
C THR A 84 16.67 25.73 -15.57
N SER A 85 16.87 24.49 -15.12
CA SER A 85 18.20 23.96 -14.78
C SER A 85 19.14 23.84 -15.99
N ILE A 86 18.63 23.37 -17.14
CA ILE A 86 19.42 23.30 -18.39
C ILE A 86 19.81 24.71 -18.86
N TYR A 87 18.88 25.66 -18.85
CA TYR A 87 19.16 27.04 -19.22
C TYR A 87 20.21 27.67 -18.29
N ARG A 88 20.04 27.50 -16.97
CA ARG A 88 20.95 28.04 -15.94
C ARG A 88 22.35 27.45 -16.04
N ASP A 89 22.46 26.15 -16.31
CA ASP A 89 23.72 25.46 -16.57
C ASP A 89 24.40 25.94 -17.87
N ARG A 90 23.64 26.22 -18.94
CA ARG A 90 24.16 26.89 -20.16
C ARG A 90 24.67 28.31 -19.86
N VAL A 91 23.91 29.14 -19.15
CA VAL A 91 24.33 30.51 -18.79
C VAL A 91 25.59 30.50 -17.92
N ILE A 92 25.68 29.60 -16.94
CA ILE A 92 26.88 29.47 -16.09
C ILE A 92 28.08 29.01 -16.92
N ARG A 93 27.93 28.04 -17.82
CA ARG A 93 29.01 27.62 -18.74
C ARG A 93 29.49 28.77 -19.62
N ASN A 94 28.59 29.51 -20.26
CA ASN A 94 28.94 30.64 -21.10
C ASN A 94 29.71 31.71 -20.28
N ALA A 95 29.24 32.03 -19.07
CA ALA A 95 29.94 32.98 -18.19
C ALA A 95 31.33 32.48 -17.74
N ILE A 96 31.52 31.17 -17.54
CA ILE A 96 32.84 30.58 -17.24
C ILE A 96 33.76 30.70 -18.46
N THR A 97 33.27 30.35 -19.67
CA THR A 97 34.04 30.48 -20.92
C THR A 97 34.43 31.93 -21.20
N ASP A 98 33.51 32.87 -21.01
CA ASP A 98 33.76 34.32 -21.13
C ASP A 98 34.79 34.84 -20.10
N HIS A 99 34.80 34.27 -18.91
CA HIS A 99 35.77 34.65 -17.88
C HIS A 99 37.18 34.11 -18.20
N ILE A 100 37.27 32.87 -18.64
CA ILE A 100 38.53 32.25 -19.09
C ILE A 100 39.09 33.01 -20.30
N SER A 101 38.27 33.28 -21.32
CA SER A 101 38.73 34.01 -22.52
C SER A 101 39.19 35.44 -22.22
N ARG A 102 38.54 36.15 -21.27
CA ARG A 102 39.03 37.45 -20.79
C ARG A 102 40.34 37.35 -20.02
N HIS A 103 40.53 36.29 -19.22
CA HIS A 103 41.77 36.05 -18.50
C HIS A 103 42.93 35.71 -19.45
N ASP A 104 42.69 34.86 -20.46
CA ASP A 104 43.66 34.54 -21.50
C ASP A 104 44.01 35.79 -22.35
N GLN A 105 43.03 36.64 -22.67
CA GLN A 105 43.27 37.93 -23.34
C GLN A 105 44.05 38.92 -22.47
N ALA A 106 43.82 38.97 -21.16
CA ALA A 106 44.59 39.80 -20.24
C ALA A 106 46.04 39.32 -20.16
N ALA A 107 46.26 38.01 -19.96
CA ALA A 107 47.59 37.41 -19.97
C ALA A 107 48.33 37.60 -21.30
N ALA A 108 47.62 37.55 -22.44
CA ALA A 108 48.20 37.85 -23.74
C ALA A 108 48.62 39.32 -23.90
N ARG A 109 47.87 40.27 -23.32
CA ARG A 109 48.25 41.70 -23.29
C ARG A 109 49.44 41.96 -22.38
N ASP A 110 49.47 41.33 -21.20
CA ASP A 110 50.61 41.44 -20.27
C ASP A 110 51.89 40.88 -20.93
N LEU A 111 51.80 39.76 -21.67
CA LEU A 111 52.89 39.21 -22.47
C LEU A 111 53.31 40.13 -23.62
N GLN A 112 52.37 40.82 -24.28
CA GLN A 112 52.69 41.82 -25.30
C GLN A 112 53.42 43.03 -24.70
N GLN A 113 52.96 43.56 -23.56
CA GLN A 113 53.63 44.67 -22.86
C GLN A 113 55.00 44.28 -22.29
N LEU A 114 55.21 43.00 -21.94
CA LEU A 114 56.52 42.46 -21.59
C LEU A 114 57.43 42.35 -22.82
N ALA A 115 56.93 41.86 -23.95
CA ALA A 115 57.70 41.76 -25.19
C ALA A 115 58.09 43.14 -25.75
N GLU A 116 57.19 44.12 -25.69
CA GLU A 116 57.43 45.51 -26.12
C GLU A 116 58.44 46.25 -25.21
N LYS A 117 58.71 45.74 -24.00
CA LYS A 117 59.75 46.24 -23.08
C LYS A 117 61.12 45.58 -23.24
N VAL A 118 61.30 44.61 -24.14
CA VAL A 118 62.60 43.98 -24.41
C VAL A 118 63.21 44.58 -25.67
N GLU A 119 63.99 45.66 -25.49
CA GLU A 119 64.89 46.15 -26.54
C GLU A 119 66.00 45.12 -26.80
N VAL A 120 66.06 44.59 -28.03
CA VAL A 120 67.18 43.78 -28.49
C VAL A 120 68.37 44.69 -28.77
N THR A 121 69.43 44.59 -27.98
CA THR A 121 70.68 45.33 -28.19
C THR A 121 71.61 44.58 -29.15
N ASP A 122 71.60 44.99 -30.42
CA ASP A 122 72.51 44.49 -31.45
C ASP A 122 73.98 44.67 -31.05
N THR A 123 74.65 43.57 -30.69
CA THR A 123 76.09 43.56 -30.42
C THR A 123 76.87 42.75 -31.46
N LYS A 124 77.24 43.46 -32.53
CA LYS A 124 78.38 43.21 -33.45
C LYS A 124 78.80 41.75 -33.67
N ILE A 125 78.33 41.22 -34.80
CA ILE A 125 79.02 40.15 -35.53
C ILE A 125 80.42 40.65 -35.94
N GLN A 126 81.49 39.95 -35.51
CA GLN A 126 82.79 39.99 -36.17
C GLN A 126 83.08 38.62 -36.79
N ILE A 127 83.03 38.56 -38.11
CA ILE A 127 83.44 37.39 -38.89
C ILE A 127 84.96 37.40 -39.02
N LYS A 128 85.62 36.29 -38.65
CA LYS A 128 86.97 35.99 -39.14
C LYS A 128 87.03 34.54 -39.60
N ALA A 129 87.01 34.35 -40.92
CA ALA A 129 87.06 33.04 -41.55
C ALA A 129 88.49 32.46 -41.54
N THR A 130 88.60 31.15 -41.31
CA THR A 130 89.77 30.37 -41.78
C THR A 130 89.25 29.01 -42.25
N ALA A 131 89.48 28.68 -43.53
CA ALA A 131 89.25 27.35 -44.10
C ALA A 131 90.46 26.43 -43.77
N LYS A 132 90.53 25.13 -44.08
CA LYS A 132 89.93 24.32 -45.16
C LYS A 132 90.06 22.80 -44.78
N PRO A 133 89.92 21.82 -45.70
CA PRO A 133 88.84 20.82 -45.69
C PRO A 133 89.26 19.41 -45.22
N ILE A 134 88.28 18.51 -45.07
CA ILE A 134 88.51 17.05 -45.26
C ILE A 134 87.51 16.52 -46.29
N GLU A 135 88.03 15.65 -47.14
CA GLU A 135 87.46 15.14 -48.38
C GLU A 135 86.64 13.85 -48.16
N ASN A 136 85.89 13.39 -49.17
CA ASN A 136 84.83 12.41 -49.01
C ASN A 136 85.02 11.17 -49.91
N LYS A 137 84.36 10.04 -49.55
CA LYS A 137 84.13 8.80 -50.34
C LYS A 137 85.31 7.82 -50.58
N PRO A 138 85.05 6.56 -51.06
CA PRO A 138 83.83 5.72 -50.92
C PRO A 138 84.07 4.20 -50.67
N SER A 139 83.05 3.47 -50.19
CA SER A 139 82.69 2.08 -50.61
C SER A 139 81.57 1.49 -49.72
N ASP A 140 80.73 0.53 -50.13
CA ASP A 140 80.01 0.29 -51.41
C ASP A 140 78.93 -0.79 -51.14
N GLN A 141 77.93 -0.96 -52.04
CA GLN A 141 77.11 -2.20 -52.25
C GLN A 141 76.11 -2.68 -51.15
N ASN A 142 74.91 -3.25 -51.47
CA ASN A 142 74.13 -3.27 -52.72
C ASN A 142 72.64 -3.69 -52.52
N ASN A 143 71.82 -3.57 -53.59
CA ASN A 143 70.46 -4.12 -53.83
C ASN A 143 69.29 -3.48 -53.02
N GLY A 144 68.12 -3.08 -53.56
CA GLY A 144 67.56 -3.04 -54.93
C GLY A 144 66.01 -3.04 -54.82
N ILE A 145 65.25 -1.96 -55.12
CA ILE A 145 64.69 -1.51 -56.44
C ILE A 145 63.68 -2.52 -57.06
N PRO A 146 62.55 -2.14 -57.71
CA PRO A 146 61.98 -0.80 -58.04
C PRO A 146 60.48 -0.58 -57.66
N VAL A 147 59.97 0.67 -57.79
CA VAL A 147 58.83 1.06 -58.69
C VAL A 147 59.02 2.55 -59.07
N LYS A 148 58.48 2.95 -60.24
CA LYS A 148 58.72 4.23 -60.96
C LYS A 148 57.37 5.01 -61.17
N PRO A 149 57.24 6.13 -61.95
CA PRO A 149 57.04 7.46 -61.35
C PRO A 149 55.85 8.29 -61.93
N ALA A 150 55.75 9.56 -61.48
CA ALA A 150 54.97 10.67 -62.06
C ALA A 150 53.43 10.55 -61.99
N SER A 151 52.60 11.59 -62.01
CA SER A 151 52.77 13.07 -62.10
C SER A 151 51.77 13.74 -61.09
N SER A 152 51.48 15.05 -61.03
CA SER A 152 51.78 16.21 -61.88
C SER A 152 51.83 17.55 -61.08
N SER A 153 51.82 18.66 -61.81
CA SER A 153 51.81 20.08 -61.40
C SER A 153 50.42 20.68 -61.14
N VAL A 154 50.32 21.65 -60.21
CA VAL A 154 49.56 22.91 -60.42
C VAL A 154 50.34 24.09 -59.80
N SER A 155 50.31 25.23 -60.47
CA SER A 155 51.04 26.47 -60.14
C SER A 155 50.27 27.38 -59.17
N TYR A 156 50.99 28.35 -58.59
CA TYR A 156 50.44 29.54 -57.92
C TYR A 156 49.36 30.22 -58.77
N ALA A 157 48.12 30.32 -58.26
CA ALA A 157 47.29 31.55 -58.21
C ALA A 157 45.83 31.27 -57.74
N ASP A 158 45.62 30.81 -56.50
CA ASP A 158 44.28 30.79 -55.87
C ASP A 158 44.34 31.32 -54.43
N VAL A 159 44.75 32.58 -54.29
CA VAL A 159 44.78 33.31 -53.01
C VAL A 159 43.43 33.99 -52.78
N ALA A 160 42.38 33.22 -52.52
CA ALA A 160 41.11 33.73 -51.99
C ALA A 160 40.17 32.63 -51.43
N LYS A 161 40.30 32.32 -50.12
CA LYS A 161 39.26 31.87 -49.15
C LYS A 161 39.77 30.78 -48.19
N GLY A 162 39.54 31.00 -46.89
CA GLY A 162 39.06 29.97 -45.95
C GLY A 162 39.98 28.80 -45.58
N ALA A 163 40.70 28.97 -44.46
CA ALA A 163 40.91 27.96 -43.41
C ALA A 163 41.42 26.54 -43.77
N LYS A 164 42.65 26.21 -43.34
CA LYS A 164 42.91 25.08 -42.43
C LYS A 164 44.27 25.15 -41.72
N LYS A 165 44.35 24.43 -40.59
CA LYS A 165 45.45 24.35 -39.61
C LYS A 165 46.81 23.97 -40.20
N ALA A 166 47.86 24.64 -39.73
CA ALA A 166 49.24 24.15 -39.74
C ALA A 166 49.47 23.08 -38.63
N PRO A 167 50.45 22.17 -38.78
CA PRO A 167 50.76 21.15 -37.78
C PRO A 167 51.45 21.72 -36.53
N SER A 168 51.33 20.99 -35.42
CA SER A 168 51.77 21.42 -34.10
C SER A 168 53.29 21.35 -33.92
N VAL A 169 53.92 22.51 -33.68
CA VAL A 169 55.25 22.59 -33.04
C VAL A 169 55.04 22.68 -31.53
N SER A 170 55.77 21.86 -30.78
CA SER A 170 55.68 21.74 -29.33
C SER A 170 56.37 22.88 -28.59
N ASN A 171 55.62 23.90 -28.17
CA ASN A 171 56.09 24.88 -27.18
C ASN A 171 55.66 24.46 -25.77
N THR A 172 56.60 23.86 -25.04
CA THR A 172 56.34 23.20 -23.74
C THR A 172 56.06 24.19 -22.59
N SER A 173 56.34 25.48 -22.77
CA SER A 173 56.28 26.53 -21.74
C SER A 173 54.91 27.15 -21.49
N THR A 174 53.96 27.09 -22.43
CA THR A 174 52.58 27.59 -22.23
C THR A 174 51.64 26.58 -21.56
N SER A 175 52.04 25.31 -21.47
CA SER A 175 51.17 24.24 -20.92
C SER A 175 50.92 24.34 -19.41
N THR A 176 51.83 24.97 -18.67
CA THR A 176 51.80 25.07 -17.19
C THR A 176 50.88 26.18 -16.70
N SER A 177 50.83 27.34 -17.36
CA SER A 177 49.96 28.46 -16.97
C SER A 177 48.48 28.16 -17.21
N HIS A 178 48.13 27.57 -18.36
CA HIS A 178 46.76 27.13 -18.64
C HIS A 178 46.25 26.08 -17.63
N ARG A 179 47.13 25.17 -17.16
CA ARG A 179 46.76 24.21 -16.09
C ARG A 179 46.48 24.90 -14.75
N ALA A 180 47.26 25.91 -14.36
CA ALA A 180 47.09 26.64 -13.11
C ALA A 180 45.82 27.51 -13.07
N ALA A 181 45.45 28.14 -14.19
CA ALA A 181 44.21 28.89 -14.30
C ALA A 181 42.97 27.97 -14.17
N HIS A 182 43.00 26.80 -14.81
CA HIS A 182 41.90 25.83 -14.71
C HIS A 182 41.74 25.21 -13.31
N SER A 183 42.83 25.02 -12.54
CA SER A 183 42.73 24.38 -11.21
C SER A 183 42.01 25.23 -10.16
N ASN A 184 42.07 26.57 -10.25
CA ASN A 184 41.50 27.45 -9.22
C ASN A 184 39.99 27.76 -9.40
N LEU A 185 39.38 27.48 -10.57
CA LEU A 185 37.93 27.58 -10.75
C LEU A 185 37.16 26.29 -10.37
N GLY A 186 37.86 25.16 -10.16
CA GLY A 186 37.25 23.82 -10.15
C GLY A 186 36.64 23.33 -8.83
N ARG A 187 36.97 23.91 -7.67
CA ARG A 187 36.43 23.44 -6.37
C ARG A 187 35.13 24.17 -6.00
N THR A 188 33.99 23.54 -6.28
CA THR A 188 32.72 23.86 -5.64
C THR A 188 32.82 23.61 -4.13
N SER A 189 32.41 24.57 -3.30
CA SER A 189 32.48 24.38 -1.84
C SER A 189 31.47 23.33 -1.37
N PRO A 190 31.72 22.62 -0.24
CA PRO A 190 30.74 21.68 0.32
C PRO A 190 29.38 22.33 0.60
N PHE A 191 29.37 23.63 0.94
CA PHE A 191 28.15 24.41 1.13
C PHE A 191 27.39 24.70 -0.18
N GLU A 192 28.09 24.99 -1.30
CA GLU A 192 27.44 25.09 -2.62
C GLU A 192 26.87 23.73 -3.07
N VAL A 193 27.56 22.62 -2.78
CA VAL A 193 27.10 21.24 -3.05
C VAL A 193 25.83 20.92 -2.26
N LEU A 194 25.83 21.13 -0.94
CA LEU A 194 24.66 20.91 -0.08
C LEU A 194 23.47 21.78 -0.53
N LYS A 195 23.70 23.07 -0.79
CA LYS A 195 22.67 24.00 -1.28
C LYS A 195 22.07 23.52 -2.62
N ALA A 196 22.90 23.02 -3.53
CA ALA A 196 22.44 22.51 -4.81
C ALA A 196 21.66 21.18 -4.70
N LEU A 197 21.97 20.31 -3.74
CA LEU A 197 21.17 19.12 -3.45
C LEU A 197 19.79 19.48 -2.87
N VAL A 198 19.76 20.35 -1.85
CA VAL A 198 18.51 20.75 -1.16
C VAL A 198 17.61 21.55 -2.10
N PHE A 199 18.12 22.61 -2.73
CA PHE A 199 17.33 23.56 -3.54
C PHE A 199 17.40 23.30 -5.06
N GLY A 200 18.08 22.25 -5.52
CA GLY A 200 18.21 21.93 -6.96
C GLY A 200 18.95 22.98 -7.80
N THR A 201 19.64 23.95 -7.19
CA THR A 201 20.23 25.09 -7.92
C THR A 201 21.51 24.71 -8.66
N SER A 202 21.63 25.07 -9.94
CA SER A 202 22.86 24.83 -10.73
C SER A 202 24.11 25.42 -10.06
N THR A 203 25.18 24.63 -9.98
CA THR A 203 26.53 24.97 -9.50
C THR A 203 27.46 25.37 -10.66
N ARG A 204 28.75 25.61 -10.37
CA ARG A 204 29.81 25.81 -11.37
C ARG A 204 30.22 24.52 -12.09
N SER A 205 29.93 23.35 -11.53
CA SER A 205 30.33 22.05 -12.09
C SER A 205 29.20 21.45 -12.93
N SER A 206 29.41 21.41 -14.26
CA SER A 206 28.45 20.80 -15.19
C SER A 206 28.21 19.31 -14.90
N ARG A 207 29.23 18.57 -14.43
CA ARG A 207 29.08 17.17 -13.98
C ARG A 207 28.18 17.07 -12.75
N PHE A 208 28.37 17.95 -11.77
CA PHE A 208 27.52 17.97 -10.58
C PHE A 208 26.08 18.35 -10.91
N ASN A 209 25.88 19.34 -11.79
CA ASN A 209 24.56 19.75 -12.25
C ASN A 209 23.82 18.60 -12.96
N PHE A 210 24.53 17.80 -13.76
CA PHE A 210 23.99 16.57 -14.34
C PHE A 210 23.54 15.57 -13.26
N TYR A 211 24.35 15.30 -12.23
CA TYR A 211 23.93 14.40 -11.14
C TYR A 211 22.73 14.93 -10.33
N VAL A 212 22.63 16.25 -10.12
CA VAL A 212 21.46 16.85 -9.46
C VAL A 212 20.20 16.67 -10.33
N ILE A 213 20.28 16.92 -11.64
CA ILE A 213 19.16 16.67 -12.57
C ILE A 213 18.80 15.18 -12.57
N LEU A 214 19.77 14.28 -12.69
CA LEU A 214 19.58 12.83 -12.67
C LEU A 214 18.85 12.36 -11.39
N ALA A 215 19.18 12.93 -10.22
CA ALA A 215 18.48 12.61 -8.98
C ALA A 215 16.99 13.03 -9.01
N HIS A 216 16.65 14.17 -9.65
CA HIS A 216 15.24 14.56 -9.86
C HIS A 216 14.57 13.66 -10.90
N THR A 217 15.27 13.27 -11.97
CA THR A 217 14.78 12.33 -12.98
C THR A 217 14.48 10.96 -12.38
N LEU A 218 15.33 10.45 -11.48
CA LEU A 218 15.10 9.21 -10.76
C LEU A 218 13.89 9.31 -9.80
N ALA A 219 13.74 10.43 -9.07
CA ALA A 219 12.55 10.66 -8.25
C ALA A 219 11.27 10.74 -9.10
N PHE A 220 11.33 11.35 -10.28
CA PHE A 220 10.22 11.39 -11.24
C PHE A 220 9.88 10.01 -11.80
N ALA A 221 10.90 9.19 -12.10
CA ALA A 221 10.71 7.82 -12.55
C ALA A 221 10.06 6.94 -11.46
N VAL A 222 10.46 7.10 -10.19
CA VAL A 222 9.83 6.40 -9.05
C VAL A 222 8.36 6.82 -8.91
N PHE A 223 8.05 8.11 -9.00
CA PHE A 223 6.66 8.59 -9.05
C PHE A 223 5.87 7.93 -10.20
N LEU A 224 6.42 7.97 -11.42
CA LEU A 224 5.75 7.47 -12.61
C LEU A 224 5.49 5.96 -12.54
N ASP A 225 6.45 5.18 -12.03
CA ASP A 225 6.27 3.75 -11.78
C ASP A 225 5.25 3.49 -10.66
N SER A 226 5.28 4.22 -9.53
CA SER A 226 4.27 4.05 -8.47
C SER A 226 2.85 4.41 -8.94
N PHE A 227 2.72 5.41 -9.82
CA PHE A 227 1.44 5.81 -10.42
C PHE A 227 0.95 4.81 -11.49
N LEU A 228 1.83 4.34 -12.38
CA LEU A 228 1.46 3.46 -13.50
C LEU A 228 1.49 1.96 -13.17
N SER A 229 2.25 1.51 -12.16
CA SER A 229 2.44 0.09 -11.87
C SER A 229 1.14 -0.67 -11.63
N PRO A 230 0.13 -0.16 -10.90
CA PRO A 230 -1.15 -0.86 -10.76
C PRO A 230 -1.86 -1.18 -12.09
N TYR A 231 -1.56 -0.41 -13.15
CA TYR A 231 -2.22 -0.51 -14.46
C TYR A 231 -1.37 -1.23 -15.51
N LEU A 232 -0.05 -0.95 -15.56
CA LEU A 232 0.93 -1.53 -16.48
C LEU A 232 1.49 -2.88 -16.03
N PHE A 233 1.65 -3.03 -14.72
CA PHE A 233 2.07 -4.26 -14.06
C PHE A 233 1.04 -4.61 -12.99
N PRO A 234 -0.24 -4.84 -13.39
CA PRO A 234 -1.13 -5.59 -12.50
C PRO A 234 -0.38 -6.86 -12.11
N SER A 235 -0.67 -7.33 -10.90
CA SER A 235 0.03 -8.49 -10.35
C SER A 235 0.16 -9.56 -11.43
N HIS A 236 1.38 -10.04 -11.67
CA HIS A 236 1.82 -10.82 -12.84
C HIS A 236 1.13 -12.21 -13.01
N TRP A 237 0.00 -12.40 -12.33
CA TRP A 237 -0.88 -13.55 -12.26
C TRP A 237 -2.37 -13.16 -12.34
N ASP A 238 -2.76 -11.89 -12.50
CA ASP A 238 -4.17 -11.46 -12.44
C ASP A 238 -5.04 -12.17 -13.50
N TYR A 239 -4.54 -12.28 -14.73
CA TYR A 239 -5.14 -13.02 -15.83
C TYR A 239 -5.26 -14.52 -15.55
N ASN A 240 -4.34 -15.09 -14.76
CA ASN A 240 -4.30 -16.50 -14.39
C ASN A 240 -4.67 -16.73 -12.90
N LEU A 241 -5.39 -15.78 -12.28
CA LEU A 241 -5.63 -15.80 -10.85
C LEU A 241 -6.52 -16.98 -10.49
N ALA A 242 -6.00 -17.82 -9.60
CA ALA A 242 -6.70 -18.96 -9.08
C ALA A 242 -6.61 -18.96 -7.54
N PHE A 243 -7.75 -19.14 -6.87
CA PHE A 243 -7.82 -19.22 -5.42
C PHE A 243 -9.02 -20.05 -4.93
N ALA A 244 -8.90 -20.57 -3.72
CA ALA A 244 -9.97 -21.13 -2.93
C ALA A 244 -9.85 -20.55 -1.51
N ARG A 245 -10.98 -20.27 -0.88
CA ARG A 245 -11.06 -19.75 0.48
C ARG A 245 -12.39 -20.11 1.14
N THR A 246 -12.44 -19.96 2.45
CA THR A 246 -13.68 -20.05 3.22
C THR A 246 -14.25 -18.65 3.49
N GLY A 247 -15.57 -18.58 3.55
CA GLY A 247 -16.35 -17.38 3.84
C GLY A 247 -17.03 -17.45 5.19
N ALA A 248 -18.29 -17.01 5.23
CA ALA A 248 -19.16 -17.18 6.38
C ALA A 248 -19.15 -18.64 6.87
N LEU A 249 -19.00 -18.79 8.17
CA LEU A 249 -19.06 -20.05 8.89
C LEU A 249 -20.19 -19.95 9.90
N GLY A 250 -20.93 -21.04 10.06
CA GLY A 250 -21.87 -21.21 11.16
C GLY A 250 -21.58 -22.48 11.95
N PRO A 251 -22.47 -22.86 12.87
CA PRO A 251 -22.38 -24.13 13.59
C PRO A 251 -22.57 -25.33 12.66
N THR A 252 -23.44 -25.20 11.66
CA THR A 252 -23.87 -26.29 10.77
C THR A 252 -23.63 -26.03 9.30
N TYR A 253 -22.96 -24.93 8.94
CA TYR A 253 -22.70 -24.57 7.55
C TYR A 253 -21.35 -23.89 7.34
N ALA A 254 -20.87 -23.94 6.10
CA ALA A 254 -19.70 -23.22 5.64
C ALA A 254 -19.89 -22.74 4.19
N LYS A 255 -19.66 -21.45 3.93
CA LYS A 255 -19.50 -20.95 2.56
C LYS A 255 -18.07 -21.20 2.08
N VAL A 256 -17.91 -21.86 0.94
CA VAL A 256 -16.63 -22.00 0.23
C VAL A 256 -16.67 -21.18 -1.05
N HIS A 257 -15.61 -20.44 -1.32
CA HIS A 257 -15.55 -19.51 -2.44
C HIS A 257 -14.28 -19.73 -3.26
N VAL A 258 -14.43 -19.76 -4.59
CA VAL A 258 -13.36 -20.13 -5.52
C VAL A 258 -13.33 -19.22 -6.73
N ARG A 259 -12.15 -19.12 -7.33
CA ARG A 259 -11.93 -18.62 -8.69
C ARG A 259 -10.95 -19.51 -9.43
N TYR A 260 -11.26 -19.82 -10.69
CA TYR A 260 -10.32 -20.43 -11.64
C TYR A 260 -10.01 -19.47 -12.79
N PRO A 261 -8.89 -19.65 -13.49
CA PRO A 261 -8.61 -18.89 -14.70
C PRO A 261 -9.47 -19.40 -15.87
N PRO A 262 -9.65 -18.60 -16.94
CA PRO A 262 -10.31 -19.03 -18.15
C PRO A 262 -9.72 -20.34 -18.73
N PRO A 263 -10.54 -21.25 -19.30
CA PRO A 263 -10.07 -22.53 -19.85
C PRO A 263 -8.94 -22.41 -20.88
N GLU A 264 -8.90 -21.32 -21.65
CA GLU A 264 -7.88 -21.02 -22.67
C GLU A 264 -6.47 -20.87 -22.05
N LEU A 265 -6.39 -20.51 -20.77
CA LEU A 265 -5.15 -20.34 -20.02
C LEU A 265 -4.80 -21.58 -19.16
N ALA A 266 -5.81 -22.36 -18.77
CA ALA A 266 -5.62 -23.61 -18.01
C ALA A 266 -5.05 -24.76 -18.87
N GLY A 267 -5.22 -24.71 -20.19
CA GLY A 267 -4.95 -25.81 -21.12
C GLY A 267 -3.52 -25.92 -21.67
N VAL A 268 -2.49 -25.31 -21.06
CA VAL A 268 -1.10 -25.36 -21.56
C VAL A 268 -0.20 -26.22 -20.64
N PRO A 269 0.02 -27.52 -20.94
CA PRO A 269 1.05 -28.30 -20.29
C PRO A 269 2.42 -27.74 -20.70
N ASN A 270 3.25 -27.37 -19.73
CA ASN A 270 4.57 -26.74 -19.90
C ASN A 270 4.58 -25.24 -20.27
N ALA A 271 3.71 -24.43 -19.65
CA ALA A 271 4.00 -23.01 -19.50
C ALA A 271 5.25 -22.80 -18.61
N SER A 272 6.43 -22.81 -19.23
CA SER A 272 7.67 -22.38 -18.58
C SER A 272 7.55 -20.90 -18.18
N PRO A 273 8.17 -20.45 -17.08
CA PRO A 273 8.27 -19.02 -16.81
C PRO A 273 9.06 -18.36 -17.95
N VAL A 274 8.78 -17.07 -18.19
CA VAL A 274 9.27 -16.27 -19.34
C VAL A 274 8.47 -16.48 -20.64
N LEU A 275 7.31 -15.83 -20.70
CA LEU A 275 6.95 -15.04 -21.88
C LEU A 275 6.91 -13.56 -21.45
N THR A 276 7.92 -12.79 -21.89
CA THR A 276 7.90 -11.33 -21.76
C THR A 276 6.79 -10.75 -22.63
N PRO A 277 5.94 -9.84 -22.13
CA PRO A 277 4.96 -9.17 -22.98
C PRO A 277 5.68 -8.33 -24.05
N PRO A 278 5.15 -8.24 -25.28
CA PRO A 278 5.69 -7.31 -26.27
C PRO A 278 5.40 -5.87 -25.80
N LEU A 279 6.47 -5.15 -25.44
CA LEU A 279 6.47 -3.75 -24.97
C LEU A 279 5.97 -2.71 -26.01
N ALA A 280 5.32 -3.14 -27.08
CA ALA A 280 4.92 -2.31 -28.23
C ALA A 280 3.46 -1.83 -28.18
N ASN A 281 2.55 -2.55 -27.52
CA ASN A 281 1.11 -2.24 -27.56
C ASN A 281 0.60 -1.49 -26.32
N SER A 282 1.46 -1.22 -25.33
CA SER A 282 1.09 -0.63 -24.02
C SER A 282 0.77 0.87 -24.05
N PHE A 283 0.89 1.53 -25.21
CA PHE A 283 0.67 2.98 -25.34
C PHE A 283 -0.62 3.36 -26.08
N ASP A 284 -1.23 2.46 -26.86
CA ASP A 284 -2.52 2.71 -27.52
C ASP A 284 -3.73 2.43 -26.60
N SER A 285 -3.56 1.63 -25.53
CA SER A 285 -4.62 1.35 -24.55
C SER A 285 -4.90 2.52 -23.57
N LEU A 286 -4.55 3.75 -23.95
CA LEU A 286 -4.91 5.00 -23.26
C LEU A 286 -6.04 5.77 -23.98
N ALA A 287 -6.62 5.18 -25.02
CA ALA A 287 -7.80 5.71 -25.69
C ALA A 287 -8.78 4.58 -26.07
N VAL A 288 -9.98 4.64 -25.47
CA VAL A 288 -11.25 4.08 -25.97
C VAL A 288 -11.26 2.59 -26.32
N ASP A 289 -11.97 1.80 -25.52
CA ASP A 289 -12.44 0.47 -25.93
C ASP A 289 -13.26 0.60 -27.23
N THR A 290 -12.63 0.21 -28.33
CA THR A 290 -13.29 0.16 -29.64
C THR A 290 -13.91 -1.23 -29.79
N PRO A 291 -15.24 -1.35 -29.97
CA PRO A 291 -15.86 -2.67 -30.16
C PRO A 291 -15.32 -3.29 -31.45
N LEU A 292 -14.78 -4.51 -31.34
CA LEU A 292 -14.15 -5.23 -32.45
C LEU A 292 -15.19 -5.89 -33.38
N ASP A 293 -16.16 -5.11 -33.84
CA ASP A 293 -17.06 -5.49 -34.92
C ASP A 293 -16.37 -5.31 -36.27
N THR A 294 -15.64 -6.34 -36.73
CA THR A 294 -15.60 -6.86 -38.13
C THR A 294 -14.41 -7.79 -38.40
N ALA A 295 -14.49 -9.01 -37.89
CA ALA A 295 -13.91 -10.18 -38.56
C ALA A 295 -14.73 -11.42 -38.18
N GLY A 296 -15.10 -12.26 -39.14
CA GLY A 296 -15.94 -13.43 -38.91
C GLY A 296 -15.20 -14.53 -38.13
N SER A 297 -15.07 -14.38 -36.81
CA SER A 297 -14.68 -15.45 -35.92
C SER A 297 -15.90 -16.32 -35.58
N ILE A 298 -15.71 -17.63 -35.64
CA ILE A 298 -16.67 -18.58 -35.07
C ILE A 298 -16.77 -18.26 -33.58
N GLN A 299 -17.96 -17.86 -33.13
CA GLN A 299 -18.23 -17.53 -31.73
C GLN A 299 -18.24 -18.84 -30.92
N GLN A 300 -17.03 -19.31 -30.57
CA GLN A 300 -16.85 -20.41 -29.62
C GLN A 300 -17.47 -19.97 -28.30
N THR A 301 -18.62 -20.54 -27.98
CA THR A 301 -19.26 -20.37 -26.68
C THR A 301 -18.36 -21.04 -25.65
N VAL A 302 -17.63 -20.22 -24.89
CA VAL A 302 -16.71 -20.69 -23.85
C VAL A 302 -17.54 -21.49 -22.84
N GLN A 303 -17.23 -22.77 -22.72
CA GLN A 303 -18.03 -23.68 -21.91
C GLN A 303 -17.84 -23.37 -20.42
N PRO A 304 -18.90 -23.41 -19.61
CA PRO A 304 -18.79 -23.21 -18.17
C PRO A 304 -17.96 -24.32 -17.53
N ILE A 305 -17.20 -24.00 -16.49
CA ILE A 305 -16.46 -25.00 -15.71
C ILE A 305 -17.36 -25.44 -14.55
N GLU A 306 -17.82 -26.68 -14.59
CA GLU A 306 -18.52 -27.32 -13.48
C GLU A 306 -17.53 -28.05 -12.57
N LEU A 307 -17.51 -27.68 -11.29
CA LEU A 307 -16.72 -28.33 -10.25
C LEU A 307 -17.63 -28.81 -9.13
N LEU A 308 -17.45 -30.05 -8.70
CA LEU A 308 -18.15 -30.62 -7.56
C LEU A 308 -17.33 -30.35 -6.28
N VAL A 309 -17.94 -29.70 -5.30
CA VAL A 309 -17.33 -29.54 -3.98
C VAL A 309 -17.33 -30.89 -3.28
N LYS A 310 -16.17 -31.32 -2.78
CA LYS A 310 -16.00 -32.52 -1.99
C LYS A 310 -15.49 -32.14 -0.61
N TYR A 311 -16.10 -32.69 0.43
CA TYR A 311 -15.73 -32.40 1.82
C TYR A 311 -15.75 -33.66 2.69
N ARG A 312 -15.01 -33.64 3.79
CA ARG A 312 -15.04 -34.68 4.83
C ARG A 312 -14.51 -34.15 6.14
N ARG A 313 -14.77 -34.86 7.24
CA ARG A 313 -14.19 -34.53 8.54
C ARG A 313 -12.67 -34.69 8.51
N ALA A 314 -11.95 -33.71 9.03
CA ALA A 314 -10.50 -33.84 9.25
C ALA A 314 -10.26 -34.71 10.48
N LEU A 315 -9.76 -35.92 10.27
CA LEU A 315 -9.24 -36.76 11.36
C LEU A 315 -7.92 -36.16 11.87
N ASN A 316 -7.77 -36.04 13.19
CA ASN A 316 -6.65 -35.37 13.87
C ASN A 316 -5.29 -35.59 13.17
N LEU A 317 -4.70 -34.50 12.67
CA LEU A 317 -3.38 -34.51 12.08
C LEU A 317 -2.34 -34.36 13.19
N THR A 318 -1.99 -35.47 13.85
CA THR A 318 -0.67 -35.56 14.49
C THR A 318 0.39 -35.75 13.40
N GLU A 319 1.62 -35.25 13.61
CA GLU A 319 2.72 -35.47 12.64
C GLU A 319 3.03 -36.97 12.46
N GLU A 320 2.76 -37.78 13.49
CA GLU A 320 2.92 -39.24 13.45
C GLU A 320 1.93 -39.92 12.51
N ASP A 321 0.67 -39.46 12.42
CA ASP A 321 -0.35 -40.04 11.53
C ASP A 321 -0.02 -39.81 10.04
N ASP A 322 0.59 -38.67 9.70
CA ASP A 322 1.00 -38.38 8.32
C ASP A 322 2.29 -39.15 7.94
N ALA A 323 3.14 -39.46 8.92
CA ALA A 323 4.23 -40.43 8.77
C ALA A 323 3.69 -41.87 8.61
N PHE A 324 2.69 -42.27 9.40
CA PHE A 324 2.07 -43.60 9.32
C PHE A 324 1.33 -43.81 7.99
N ARG A 325 0.70 -42.76 7.42
CA ARG A 325 0.11 -42.81 6.08
C ARG A 325 1.14 -42.95 4.96
N LYS A 326 2.35 -42.37 5.13
CA LYS A 326 3.47 -42.56 4.20
C LYS A 326 4.03 -43.99 4.25
N THR A 327 4.13 -44.59 5.44
CA THR A 327 4.64 -45.97 5.60
C THR A 327 3.61 -47.06 5.29
N THR A 328 2.31 -46.84 5.57
CA THR A 328 1.27 -47.85 5.32
C THR A 328 1.00 -48.08 3.83
N ARG A 329 1.29 -47.10 2.95
CA ARG A 329 1.34 -47.35 1.50
C ARG A 329 2.42 -48.36 1.09
N ALA A 330 3.40 -48.66 1.94
CA ALA A 330 4.43 -49.68 1.70
C ALA A 330 4.11 -51.07 2.30
N TYR A 331 3.08 -51.20 3.15
CA TYR A 331 2.68 -52.47 3.77
C TYR A 331 1.17 -52.69 3.67
N GLY A 332 0.77 -53.61 2.78
CA GLY A 332 -0.61 -53.87 2.38
C GLY A 332 -1.54 -54.43 3.46
N LYS A 333 -1.93 -53.61 4.43
CA LYS A 333 -3.18 -53.79 5.18
C LYS A 333 -4.31 -53.04 4.48
N GLN A 334 -5.43 -53.73 4.24
CA GLN A 334 -6.65 -53.08 3.76
C GLN A 334 -7.14 -52.08 4.82
N TYR A 335 -7.10 -50.80 4.47
CA TYR A 335 -7.72 -49.74 5.25
C TYR A 335 -9.23 -49.86 5.08
N LEU A 336 -9.93 -50.41 6.07
CA LEU A 336 -11.39 -50.34 6.13
C LEU A 336 -11.77 -48.86 6.29
N ALA A 337 -12.32 -48.26 5.23
CA ALA A 337 -12.79 -46.89 5.27
C ALA A 337 -13.91 -46.77 6.32
N SER A 338 -13.65 -46.04 7.41
CA SER A 338 -14.72 -45.56 8.28
C SER A 338 -15.55 -44.52 7.53
N HIS A 339 -16.80 -44.33 7.92
CA HIS A 339 -17.67 -43.31 7.32
C HIS A 339 -17.02 -41.91 7.37
N ASP A 340 -16.30 -41.57 8.46
CA ASP A 340 -15.56 -40.31 8.62
C ASP A 340 -14.39 -40.11 7.62
N SER A 341 -13.90 -41.18 6.98
CA SER A 341 -12.77 -41.12 6.05
C SER A 341 -13.17 -40.90 4.58
N LEU A 342 -14.46 -41.12 4.27
CA LEU A 342 -15.03 -40.97 2.94
C LEU A 342 -15.24 -39.50 2.58
N TRP A 343 -15.06 -39.18 1.29
CA TRP A 343 -15.40 -37.86 0.75
C TRP A 343 -16.90 -37.81 0.46
N LEU A 344 -17.59 -36.84 1.07
CA LEU A 344 -18.99 -36.54 0.83
C LEU A 344 -19.14 -35.58 -0.35
N ASN A 345 -20.23 -35.73 -1.08
CA ASN A 345 -20.62 -34.83 -2.16
C ASN A 345 -21.25 -33.57 -1.55
N GLY A 346 -20.66 -32.42 -1.81
CA GLY A 346 -21.26 -31.12 -1.57
C GLY A 346 -21.95 -30.57 -2.81
N PRO A 347 -22.25 -29.26 -2.84
CA PRO A 347 -22.87 -28.61 -4.00
C PRO A 347 -21.97 -28.66 -5.24
N LEU A 348 -22.62 -28.64 -6.41
CA LEU A 348 -21.99 -28.34 -7.68
C LEU A 348 -21.87 -26.81 -7.82
N ILE A 349 -20.69 -26.32 -8.21
CA ILE A 349 -20.48 -24.92 -8.57
C ILE A 349 -20.22 -24.80 -10.08
N THR A 350 -20.71 -23.71 -10.67
CA THR A 350 -20.54 -23.41 -12.09
C THR A 350 -19.83 -22.07 -12.25
N LEU A 351 -18.61 -22.11 -12.76
CA LEU A 351 -17.80 -20.92 -13.06
C LEU A 351 -18.07 -20.50 -14.51
N ARG A 352 -18.24 -19.21 -14.76
CA ARG A 352 -18.60 -18.68 -16.08
C ARG A 352 -17.82 -17.40 -16.43
N PRO A 353 -17.74 -17.01 -17.71
CA PRO A 353 -17.18 -15.71 -18.08
C PRO A 353 -17.94 -14.54 -17.45
N GLU A 354 -19.27 -14.66 -17.32
CA GLU A 354 -20.14 -13.56 -16.88
C GLU A 354 -19.93 -13.16 -15.42
N ASN A 355 -19.42 -14.08 -14.57
CA ASN A 355 -19.16 -13.85 -13.14
C ASN A 355 -17.65 -13.89 -12.79
N ASP A 356 -16.80 -13.55 -13.76
CA ASP A 356 -15.34 -13.56 -13.65
C ASP A 356 -14.73 -14.89 -13.18
N TRP A 357 -15.35 -16.00 -13.57
CA TRP A 357 -14.98 -17.36 -13.18
C TRP A 357 -14.94 -17.58 -11.66
N THR A 358 -15.76 -16.81 -10.93
CA THR A 358 -15.96 -16.94 -9.48
C THR A 358 -17.20 -17.79 -9.19
N ALA A 359 -17.21 -18.52 -8.06
CA ALA A 359 -18.44 -19.05 -7.49
C ALA A 359 -18.33 -19.26 -5.98
N THR A 360 -19.46 -19.20 -5.30
CA THR A 360 -19.61 -19.55 -3.89
C THR A 360 -20.57 -20.73 -3.76
N ALA A 361 -20.22 -21.68 -2.89
CA ALA A 361 -21.04 -22.83 -2.55
C ALA A 361 -21.32 -22.81 -1.04
N LEU A 362 -22.57 -23.11 -0.67
CA LEU A 362 -22.95 -23.38 0.71
C LEU A 362 -22.83 -24.89 0.96
N ILE A 363 -21.99 -25.28 1.92
CA ILE A 363 -21.98 -26.63 2.47
C ILE A 363 -22.77 -26.60 3.78
N ASP A 364 -23.82 -27.40 3.87
CA ASP A 364 -24.75 -27.52 4.98
C ASP A 364 -24.64 -28.88 5.70
N ASP A 365 -25.55 -29.14 6.65
CA ASP A 365 -25.60 -30.34 7.50
C ASP A 365 -24.26 -30.73 8.18
N LEU A 366 -23.46 -29.72 8.51
CA LEU A 366 -22.17 -29.90 9.18
C LEU A 366 -22.34 -30.05 10.69
N TRP A 367 -21.39 -30.74 11.32
CA TRP A 367 -21.29 -30.85 12.77
C TRP A 367 -20.65 -29.59 13.36
N PRO A 368 -21.16 -29.03 14.47
CA PRO A 368 -20.51 -27.93 15.19
C PRO A 368 -19.11 -28.27 15.71
N SER A 369 -18.30 -27.23 15.94
CA SER A 369 -16.92 -27.31 16.45
C SER A 369 -16.01 -28.33 15.73
N THR A 370 -16.28 -28.62 14.45
CA THR A 370 -15.64 -29.71 13.72
C THR A 370 -14.81 -29.18 12.57
N THR A 371 -13.55 -29.62 12.49
CA THR A 371 -12.67 -29.32 11.36
C THR A 371 -12.98 -30.21 10.17
N TYR A 372 -13.10 -29.60 8.99
CA TYR A 372 -13.35 -30.27 7.72
C TYR A 372 -12.18 -30.04 6.75
N GLU A 373 -11.86 -31.06 5.97
CA GLU A 373 -11.01 -31.00 4.79
C GLU A 373 -11.93 -30.93 3.56
N TRP A 374 -11.71 -29.97 2.66
CA TRP A 374 -12.46 -29.83 1.42
C TRP A 374 -11.56 -29.67 0.19
N GLY A 375 -12.12 -29.97 -0.98
CA GLY A 375 -11.46 -29.92 -2.27
C GLY A 375 -12.46 -29.91 -3.42
N LEU A 376 -11.95 -29.94 -4.65
CA LEU A 376 -12.74 -29.78 -5.86
C LEU A 376 -12.47 -30.93 -6.82
N SER A 377 -13.52 -31.56 -7.31
CA SER A 377 -13.46 -32.57 -8.37
C SER A 377 -14.23 -32.14 -9.61
N GLN A 378 -13.89 -32.74 -10.74
CA GLN A 378 -14.49 -32.50 -12.04
C GLN A 378 -14.81 -33.85 -12.67
N PHE A 379 -15.94 -33.90 -13.36
CA PHE A 379 -16.29 -35.02 -14.23
C PHE A 379 -15.52 -34.88 -15.54
N GLN A 380 -14.65 -35.84 -15.84
CA GLN A 380 -13.81 -35.84 -17.04
C GLN A 380 -14.06 -37.11 -17.86
N PRO A 381 -14.15 -37.01 -19.20
CA PRO A 381 -14.17 -38.18 -20.06
C PRO A 381 -12.79 -38.84 -20.06
N GLU A 382 -12.74 -40.13 -19.74
CA GLU A 382 -11.56 -40.99 -19.88
C GLU A 382 -11.87 -42.08 -20.93
N HIS A 383 -10.98 -42.22 -21.91
CA HIS A 383 -11.03 -43.34 -22.85
C HIS A 383 -10.56 -44.61 -22.14
N VAL A 384 -11.31 -45.70 -22.29
CA VAL A 384 -10.88 -47.01 -21.82
C VAL A 384 -9.83 -47.54 -22.79
N ASP A 385 -8.66 -47.96 -22.26
CA ASP A 385 -7.60 -48.55 -23.08
C ASP A 385 -8.16 -49.71 -23.94
N GLN A 386 -7.98 -49.59 -25.26
CA GLN A 386 -8.39 -50.57 -26.28
C GLN A 386 -9.90 -50.66 -26.59
N SER A 387 -10.72 -49.65 -26.26
CA SER A 387 -12.07 -49.52 -26.84
C SER A 387 -12.45 -48.06 -27.16
N ASP A 388 -13.44 -47.89 -28.04
CA ASP A 388 -14.06 -46.58 -28.32
C ASP A 388 -15.04 -46.12 -27.21
N GLU A 389 -15.10 -46.82 -26.06
CA GLU A 389 -15.93 -46.40 -24.92
C GLU A 389 -15.30 -45.22 -24.19
N VAL A 390 -16.03 -44.09 -24.16
CA VAL A 390 -15.74 -42.96 -23.28
C VAL A 390 -16.48 -43.15 -21.96
N ARG A 391 -15.76 -43.22 -20.85
CA ARG A 391 -16.35 -43.24 -19.50
C ARG A 391 -16.16 -41.89 -18.84
N VAL A 392 -17.25 -41.29 -18.36
CA VAL A 392 -17.16 -40.11 -17.50
C VAL A 392 -16.75 -40.58 -16.10
N ILE A 393 -15.59 -40.13 -15.65
CA ILE A 393 -15.09 -40.43 -14.30
C ILE A 393 -14.88 -39.15 -13.51
N GLU A 394 -15.10 -39.24 -12.20
CA GLU A 394 -14.81 -38.15 -11.30
C GLU A 394 -13.33 -38.15 -10.93
N LYS A 395 -12.63 -37.07 -11.23
CA LYS A 395 -11.25 -36.82 -10.79
C LYS A 395 -11.21 -35.56 -9.93
N PHE A 396 -10.58 -35.64 -8.75
CA PHE A 396 -10.09 -34.43 -8.08
C PHE A 396 -9.22 -33.66 -9.06
N VAL A 397 -9.47 -32.36 -9.27
CA VAL A 397 -8.75 -31.57 -10.28
C VAL A 397 -7.26 -31.64 -9.97
N ALA A 398 -6.54 -32.39 -10.80
CA ALA A 398 -5.24 -32.93 -10.47
C ALA A 398 -4.15 -32.09 -11.15
N ASN A 399 -3.79 -30.98 -10.53
CA ASN A 399 -2.42 -30.40 -10.51
C ASN A 399 -2.30 -29.17 -9.60
N ASP A 400 -3.40 -28.44 -9.34
CA ASP A 400 -3.32 -27.14 -8.65
C ASP A 400 -3.49 -27.20 -7.12
N ALA A 401 -2.75 -26.32 -6.44
CA ALA A 401 -2.76 -26.13 -4.98
C ALA A 401 -4.06 -25.51 -4.41
N ILE A 402 -5.10 -25.40 -5.23
CA ILE A 402 -6.40 -24.77 -4.93
C ILE A 402 -7.50 -25.84 -4.86
N SER A 403 -7.38 -26.86 -5.70
CA SER A 403 -8.32 -27.97 -5.81
C SER A 403 -8.19 -29.00 -4.69
N ARG A 404 -7.13 -28.91 -3.87
CA ARG A 404 -6.72 -29.97 -2.93
C ARG A 404 -6.46 -29.43 -1.53
N ARG A 405 -7.14 -30.03 -0.54
CA ARG A 405 -6.87 -29.93 0.90
C ARG A 405 -6.95 -28.51 1.47
N ASN A 406 -8.07 -27.84 1.23
CA ASN A 406 -8.46 -26.65 1.99
C ASN A 406 -9.10 -27.08 3.32
N PHE A 407 -9.03 -26.23 4.35
CA PHE A 407 -9.55 -26.55 5.68
C PHE A 407 -10.43 -25.42 6.22
N PHE A 408 -11.44 -25.78 7.00
CA PHE A 408 -12.18 -24.85 7.86
C PHE A 408 -12.67 -25.58 9.12
N THR A 409 -13.07 -24.81 10.13
CA THR A 409 -13.67 -25.35 11.37
C THR A 409 -14.99 -24.63 11.64
N THR A 410 -16.08 -25.38 11.70
CA THR A 410 -17.42 -24.86 12.02
C THR A 410 -17.44 -24.26 13.43
N TRP A 411 -18.40 -23.36 13.67
CA TRP A 411 -18.53 -22.71 14.96
C TRP A 411 -19.17 -23.64 16.02
N PRO A 412 -19.05 -23.32 17.32
CA PRO A 412 -19.71 -24.09 18.36
C PRO A 412 -21.23 -24.01 18.28
N ASP A 413 -21.90 -25.06 18.77
CA ASP A 413 -23.36 -25.08 18.88
C ASP A 413 -23.83 -24.05 19.91
N PRO A 414 -24.65 -23.04 19.53
CA PRO A 414 -25.15 -22.04 20.47
C PRO A 414 -25.91 -22.66 21.65
N ARG A 415 -26.58 -23.80 21.45
CA ARG A 415 -27.36 -24.49 22.49
C ARG A 415 -26.51 -25.00 23.65
N LEU A 416 -25.19 -25.13 23.46
CA LEU A 416 -24.25 -25.52 24.51
C LEU A 416 -23.81 -24.35 25.41
N SER A 417 -24.17 -23.10 25.06
CA SER A 417 -23.80 -21.89 25.79
C SER A 417 -24.10 -21.96 27.29
N SER A 418 -25.37 -22.12 27.65
CA SER A 418 -25.81 -22.18 29.06
C SER A 418 -25.18 -23.34 29.84
N TYR A 419 -24.91 -24.47 29.17
CA TYR A 419 -24.22 -25.62 29.77
C TYR A 419 -22.74 -25.29 30.05
N MET A 420 -22.00 -24.77 29.06
CA MET A 420 -20.59 -24.40 29.21
C MET A 420 -20.39 -23.30 30.27
N GLN A 421 -21.27 -22.30 30.34
CA GLN A 421 -21.29 -21.30 31.41
C GLN A 421 -21.39 -21.95 32.80
N SER A 422 -22.30 -22.93 32.98
CA SER A 422 -22.46 -23.62 34.27
C SER A 422 -21.24 -24.46 34.65
N LYS A 423 -20.58 -25.11 33.68
CA LYS A 423 -19.32 -25.85 33.86
C LYS A 423 -18.17 -24.91 34.25
N SER A 424 -18.04 -23.77 33.58
CA SER A 424 -17.02 -22.75 33.87
C SER A 424 -17.14 -22.18 35.28
N LEU A 425 -18.36 -21.77 35.68
CA LEU A 425 -18.67 -21.31 37.04
C LEU A 425 -18.41 -22.39 38.11
N GLY A 426 -18.68 -23.66 37.79
CA GLY A 426 -18.38 -24.80 38.64
C GLY A 426 -16.88 -24.98 38.90
N SER A 427 -16.05 -24.92 37.85
CA SER A 427 -14.58 -25.07 37.96
C SER A 427 -13.94 -23.91 38.74
N ARG A 428 -14.37 -22.66 38.49
CA ARG A 428 -13.88 -21.48 39.23
C ARG A 428 -14.11 -21.54 40.74
N ARG A 429 -15.07 -22.35 41.23
CA ARG A 429 -15.29 -22.57 42.67
C ARG A 429 -14.30 -23.54 43.31
N ILE A 430 -13.54 -24.29 42.52
CA ILE A 430 -12.59 -25.30 42.99
C ILE A 430 -11.15 -24.76 42.89
N ASP A 431 -10.82 -24.05 41.80
CA ASP A 431 -9.44 -23.59 41.51
C ASP A 431 -9.09 -22.20 42.08
N LEU A 432 -9.29 -21.99 43.39
CA LEU A 432 -8.79 -20.80 44.12
C LEU A 432 -7.27 -20.82 44.36
N GLY A 433 -6.47 -21.34 43.41
CA GLY A 433 -5.02 -21.50 43.62
C GLY A 433 -4.13 -21.87 42.42
N ALA A 434 -4.64 -22.05 41.20
CA ALA A 434 -3.85 -22.58 40.08
C ALA A 434 -3.77 -21.66 38.83
N THR A 435 -2.62 -21.00 38.69
CA THR A 435 -1.93 -20.62 37.43
C THR A 435 -2.68 -19.90 36.28
N GLN A 436 -2.31 -18.64 36.06
CA GLN A 436 -2.55 -17.84 34.82
C GLN A 436 -1.74 -18.31 33.60
N VAL A 437 -1.71 -19.61 33.28
CA VAL A 437 -0.87 -20.15 32.20
C VAL A 437 -1.71 -20.95 31.20
N ALA A 438 -1.47 -20.71 29.90
CA ALA A 438 -2.08 -21.35 28.73
C ALA A 438 -3.55 -21.00 28.41
N GLN A 439 -3.74 -19.88 27.69
CA GLN A 439 -4.78 -19.79 26.65
C GLN A 439 -4.35 -18.79 25.55
N GLU A 440 -3.27 -19.09 24.84
CA GLU A 440 -2.85 -18.32 23.65
C GLU A 440 -3.70 -18.59 22.40
N THR A 441 -4.64 -19.54 22.46
CA THR A 441 -5.45 -20.01 21.33
C THR A 441 -6.95 -19.92 21.67
N ASN A 442 -7.77 -19.52 20.69
CA ASN A 442 -9.23 -19.50 20.85
C ASN A 442 -9.77 -20.93 21.00
N PRO A 443 -10.58 -21.24 22.03
CA PRO A 443 -11.17 -22.56 22.19
C PRO A 443 -12.10 -22.88 21.00
N LEU A 444 -11.90 -24.02 20.33
CA LEU A 444 -12.73 -24.45 19.20
C LEU A 444 -14.17 -24.82 19.61
N GLU A 445 -14.37 -25.18 20.88
CA GLU A 445 -15.60 -25.80 21.38
C GLU A 445 -16.48 -24.88 22.24
N ASP A 446 -16.02 -23.66 22.56
CA ASP A 446 -16.73 -22.78 23.50
C ASP A 446 -17.56 -21.70 22.77
N PRO A 447 -18.90 -21.79 22.75
CA PRO A 447 -19.78 -20.74 22.20
C PRO A 447 -19.69 -19.41 22.99
N ASN A 448 -19.03 -19.39 24.14
CA ASN A 448 -18.90 -18.21 25.00
C ASN A 448 -17.53 -17.52 24.94
N HIS A 449 -16.54 -18.05 24.23
CA HIS A 449 -15.18 -17.48 24.22
C HIS A 449 -14.55 -17.54 22.84
N PHE A 450 -14.34 -16.38 22.22
CA PHE A 450 -13.66 -16.27 20.93
C PHE A 450 -13.03 -14.90 20.73
N THR A 451 -12.09 -14.81 19.79
CA THR A 451 -11.51 -13.53 19.35
C THR A 451 -11.80 -13.31 17.87
N PHE A 452 -12.11 -12.08 17.48
CA PHE A 452 -12.14 -11.64 16.09
C PHE A 452 -11.33 -10.35 15.93
N ALA A 453 -11.04 -9.95 14.68
CA ALA A 453 -10.39 -8.68 14.37
C ALA A 453 -11.28 -7.80 13.49
N SER A 454 -11.09 -6.48 13.52
CA SER A 454 -11.75 -5.53 12.62
C SER A 454 -10.82 -4.40 12.17
N THR A 455 -10.98 -3.98 10.91
CA THR A 455 -10.25 -2.87 10.24
C THR A 455 -10.86 -2.58 8.86
N SER A 456 -10.44 -1.49 8.21
CA SER A 456 -10.77 -1.09 6.84
C SER A 456 -9.52 -0.58 6.10
N CYS A 457 -9.67 -0.05 4.89
CA CYS A 457 -8.66 0.76 4.20
C CYS A 457 -7.37 -0.02 3.87
N VAL A 458 -7.42 -0.75 2.76
CA VAL A 458 -6.37 -1.58 2.19
C VAL A 458 -6.00 -1.07 0.80
N LYS A 459 -4.81 -0.48 0.67
CA LYS A 459 -4.22 -0.18 -0.64
C LYS A 459 -2.98 -1.05 -0.90
N PRO A 460 -3.00 -1.95 -1.90
CA PRO A 460 -1.82 -2.68 -2.32
C PRO A 460 -0.66 -1.76 -2.73
N ASP A 461 0.56 -2.17 -2.41
CA ASP A 461 1.82 -1.43 -2.56
C ASP A 461 1.93 -0.09 -1.80
N PHE A 462 0.94 0.28 -0.97
CA PHE A 462 1.01 1.50 -0.17
C PHE A 462 1.36 1.22 1.31
N PRO A 463 2.24 2.04 1.95
CA PRO A 463 3.00 3.17 1.40
C PRO A 463 4.14 2.76 0.46
N TYR A 464 4.20 3.40 -0.72
CA TYR A 464 5.11 3.02 -1.80
C TYR A 464 6.58 2.96 -1.37
N HIS A 465 7.25 1.84 -1.62
CA HIS A 465 8.63 1.63 -1.23
C HIS A 465 9.59 1.65 -2.44
N PRO A 466 10.69 2.45 -2.44
CA PRO A 466 11.58 2.56 -3.60
C PRO A 466 12.24 1.25 -4.07
N ALA A 467 12.31 0.23 -3.21
CA ALA A 467 12.80 -1.11 -3.59
C ALA A 467 11.79 -1.91 -4.43
N GLN A 468 10.53 -1.47 -4.53
CA GLN A 468 9.51 -2.04 -5.41
C GLN A 468 9.58 -1.48 -6.83
N PHE A 469 10.34 -0.38 -7.05
CA PHE A 469 10.57 0.22 -8.36
C PHE A 469 11.19 -0.78 -9.32
N TRP A 470 10.61 -0.99 -10.51
CA TRP A 470 10.94 -2.12 -11.40
C TRP A 470 12.45 -2.34 -11.61
N GLY A 471 13.21 -1.26 -11.84
CA GLY A 471 14.65 -1.33 -12.06
C GLY A 471 15.48 -1.65 -10.81
N TRP A 472 15.05 -1.18 -9.63
CA TRP A 472 15.73 -1.47 -8.35
C TRP A 472 15.32 -2.83 -7.78
N ASN A 473 14.04 -3.19 -7.95
CA ASN A 473 13.46 -4.46 -7.56
C ASN A 473 14.28 -5.63 -8.11
N TRP A 474 14.48 -5.65 -9.43
CA TRP A 474 15.27 -6.69 -10.11
C TRP A 474 16.71 -6.76 -9.60
N LEU A 475 17.39 -5.61 -9.42
CA LEU A 475 18.76 -5.55 -8.92
C LEU A 475 18.88 -6.03 -7.46
N LEU A 476 17.94 -5.65 -6.59
CA LEU A 476 17.90 -6.08 -5.19
C LEU A 476 17.58 -7.56 -5.07
N ARG A 477 16.64 -8.08 -5.87
CA ARG A 477 16.32 -9.50 -5.93
C ARG A 477 17.48 -10.35 -6.44
N LEU A 478 18.21 -9.89 -7.46
CA LEU A 478 19.46 -10.54 -7.90
C LEU A 478 20.54 -10.57 -6.81
N ALA A 479 20.57 -9.55 -5.94
CA ALA A 479 21.46 -9.52 -4.78
C ALA A 479 20.94 -10.32 -3.56
N GLY A 480 19.79 -10.99 -3.67
CA GLY A 480 19.17 -11.74 -2.57
C GLY A 480 18.57 -10.85 -1.46
N ILE A 481 18.31 -9.58 -1.76
CA ILE A 481 17.80 -8.60 -0.78
C ILE A 481 16.29 -8.49 -0.92
N GLY A 482 15.55 -8.79 0.15
CA GLY A 482 14.09 -8.60 0.19
C GLY A 482 13.31 -9.58 -0.68
N THR A 483 13.86 -10.76 -0.95
CA THR A 483 13.30 -11.84 -1.78
C THR A 483 12.33 -12.76 -1.02
N GLU A 484 12.33 -12.69 0.31
CA GLU A 484 11.41 -13.39 1.19
C GLU A 484 9.93 -12.97 0.99
N GLU A 485 8.98 -13.82 1.40
CA GLU A 485 7.54 -13.51 1.33
C GLU A 485 7.16 -12.40 2.33
N GLY A 486 6.58 -11.31 1.84
CA GLY A 486 6.44 -10.06 2.60
C GLY A 486 7.75 -9.26 2.65
N GLY A 487 8.68 -9.50 1.72
CA GLY A 487 9.94 -8.75 1.60
C GLY A 487 9.75 -7.33 1.05
N ILE A 488 10.73 -6.46 1.22
CA ILE A 488 10.65 -5.05 0.75
C ILE A 488 10.72 -4.88 -0.78
N THR A 489 11.02 -5.95 -1.53
CA THR A 489 11.00 -5.99 -3.00
C THR A 489 9.79 -6.74 -3.55
N GLU A 490 8.83 -7.15 -2.73
CA GLU A 490 7.59 -7.71 -3.23
C GLU A 490 6.69 -6.59 -3.78
N ARG A 491 6.19 -6.79 -5.01
CA ARG A 491 5.14 -5.97 -5.62
C ARG A 491 3.76 -6.56 -5.30
N ASN A 492 2.73 -5.73 -5.39
CA ASN A 492 1.39 -6.04 -4.92
C ASN A 492 1.36 -6.47 -3.45
N ARG A 493 2.22 -5.87 -2.63
CA ARG A 493 2.40 -6.21 -1.22
C ARG A 493 1.41 -5.44 -0.34
N ILE A 494 0.90 -6.06 0.71
CA ILE A 494 0.03 -5.41 1.70
C ILE A 494 0.63 -5.62 3.10
N PRO A 495 1.51 -4.72 3.59
CA PRO A 495 2.20 -4.90 4.86
C PRO A 495 1.26 -5.05 6.07
N GLY A 496 0.05 -4.49 6.01
CA GLY A 496 -0.99 -4.73 7.02
C GLY A 496 -1.35 -6.20 7.20
N PHE A 497 -1.66 -6.90 6.09
CA PHE A 497 -1.91 -8.35 6.14
C PHE A 497 -0.64 -9.14 6.49
N ASP A 498 0.55 -8.66 6.16
CA ASP A 498 1.79 -9.33 6.57
C ASP A 498 1.93 -9.37 8.10
N LEU A 499 1.67 -8.25 8.76
CA LEU A 499 1.74 -8.08 10.21
C LEU A 499 0.60 -8.82 10.91
N LEU A 500 -0.62 -8.74 10.37
CA LEU A 500 -1.80 -9.46 10.87
C LEU A 500 -1.60 -10.98 10.79
N TYR A 501 -1.13 -11.51 9.66
CA TYR A 501 -0.77 -12.93 9.50
C TYR A 501 0.28 -13.36 10.53
N LYS A 502 1.36 -12.58 10.67
CA LYS A 502 2.45 -12.88 11.61
C LYS A 502 1.97 -12.92 13.07
N ARG A 503 1.01 -12.07 13.45
CA ARG A 503 0.44 -12.06 14.80
C ARG A 503 -0.58 -13.18 15.04
N THR A 504 -1.43 -13.47 14.06
CA THR A 504 -2.66 -14.25 14.28
C THR A 504 -2.66 -15.66 13.70
N VAL A 505 -1.83 -15.96 12.70
CA VAL A 505 -1.83 -17.23 11.96
C VAL A 505 -0.49 -17.95 12.02
N ALA A 506 0.63 -17.23 11.93
CA ALA A 506 1.97 -17.84 11.82
C ALA A 506 2.33 -18.72 13.02
N GLY A 507 2.74 -19.96 12.75
CA GLY A 507 3.05 -20.98 13.76
C GLY A 507 1.83 -21.57 14.47
N ARG A 508 0.62 -21.27 13.98
CA ARG A 508 -0.68 -21.76 14.47
C ARG A 508 -1.70 -21.85 13.34
N GLU A 509 -1.24 -22.24 12.14
CA GLU A 509 -1.98 -22.20 10.88
C GLU A 509 -3.27 -23.05 10.89
N SER A 510 -3.33 -24.09 11.73
CA SER A 510 -4.51 -24.93 11.94
C SER A 510 -5.49 -24.36 12.97
N HIS A 511 -5.03 -23.44 13.84
CA HIS A 511 -5.78 -22.85 14.95
C HIS A 511 -5.44 -21.35 15.11
N PRO A 512 -5.83 -20.48 14.16
CA PRO A 512 -5.57 -19.04 14.25
C PRO A 512 -6.10 -18.40 15.55
N SER A 513 -5.43 -17.35 16.01
CA SER A 513 -5.84 -16.61 17.22
C SER A 513 -7.07 -15.72 17.01
N ILE A 514 -7.68 -15.72 15.82
CA ILE A 514 -8.94 -15.04 15.49
C ILE A 514 -9.85 -15.96 14.68
N ARG A 515 -11.17 -15.83 14.85
CA ARG A 515 -12.19 -16.63 14.14
C ARG A 515 -12.52 -16.12 12.74
N PHE A 516 -12.46 -14.80 12.57
CA PHE A 516 -12.73 -14.08 11.34
C PHE A 516 -12.12 -12.67 11.43
N LEU A 517 -11.95 -12.04 10.27
CA LEU A 517 -11.70 -10.62 10.13
C LEU A 517 -12.99 -9.95 9.62
N LEU A 518 -13.43 -8.89 10.29
CA LEU A 518 -14.43 -7.94 9.80
C LEU A 518 -13.74 -6.81 9.04
N GLN A 519 -13.89 -6.85 7.73
CA GLN A 519 -13.40 -5.84 6.80
C GLN A 519 -14.50 -4.79 6.59
N LEU A 520 -14.23 -3.51 6.91
CA LEU A 520 -15.25 -2.45 6.94
C LEU A 520 -15.09 -1.46 5.77
N GLY A 521 -14.91 -1.99 4.55
CA GLY A 521 -14.78 -1.21 3.32
C GLY A 521 -13.38 -0.67 3.01
N ASP A 522 -13.24 -0.02 1.86
CA ASP A 522 -11.98 0.42 1.26
C ASP A 522 -10.99 -0.73 1.02
N LEU A 523 -11.45 -1.81 0.40
CA LEU A 523 -10.64 -2.99 0.13
C LEU A 523 -9.87 -2.92 -1.20
N ILE A 524 -10.32 -2.10 -2.17
CA ILE A 524 -9.68 -1.99 -3.49
C ILE A 524 -9.18 -0.59 -3.90
N TYR A 525 -9.79 0.51 -3.42
CA TYR A 525 -9.49 1.88 -3.89
C TYR A 525 -9.62 2.04 -5.41
N ALA A 526 -10.86 2.03 -5.90
CA ALA A 526 -11.24 2.04 -7.31
C ALA A 526 -10.80 3.27 -8.11
N ASP A 527 -10.51 4.37 -7.42
CA ASP A 527 -10.46 5.73 -7.92
C ASP A 527 -9.16 6.48 -7.61
N VAL A 528 -8.36 5.99 -6.65
CA VAL A 528 -7.05 6.55 -6.31
C VAL A 528 -5.90 5.60 -6.71
N PRO A 529 -4.81 6.08 -7.34
CA PRO A 529 -4.60 7.45 -7.80
C PRO A 529 -5.34 7.78 -9.11
N HIS A 530 -6.05 6.83 -9.72
CA HIS A 530 -6.78 7.06 -10.96
C HIS A 530 -8.00 6.12 -11.09
N TYR A 531 -9.17 6.73 -11.32
CA TYR A 531 -10.41 6.04 -11.63
C TYR A 531 -10.45 5.60 -13.09
N ALA A 532 -10.58 4.29 -13.31
CA ALA A 532 -10.57 3.68 -14.64
C ALA A 532 -11.95 3.63 -15.34
N GLY A 533 -13.00 4.17 -14.70
CA GLY A 533 -14.36 4.23 -15.25
C GLY A 533 -15.35 3.23 -14.63
N ALA A 534 -16.62 3.38 -14.97
CA ALA A 534 -17.77 2.67 -14.39
C ALA A 534 -17.97 1.23 -14.92
N GLU A 535 -16.94 0.63 -15.54
CA GLU A 535 -17.05 -0.67 -16.19
C GLU A 535 -16.75 -1.81 -15.21
N THR A 536 -17.59 -2.86 -15.19
CA THR A 536 -17.42 -4.01 -14.28
C THR A 536 -16.03 -4.66 -14.42
N GLY A 537 -15.45 -4.66 -15.62
CA GLY A 537 -14.09 -5.15 -15.88
C GLY A 537 -12.98 -4.37 -15.14
N ALA A 538 -13.18 -3.06 -14.92
CA ALA A 538 -12.22 -2.23 -14.18
C ALA A 538 -12.18 -2.61 -12.70
N TYR A 539 -13.35 -2.72 -12.06
CA TYR A 539 -13.47 -3.18 -10.67
C TYR A 539 -12.94 -4.61 -10.49
N ARG A 540 -13.29 -5.54 -11.39
CA ARG A 540 -12.75 -6.92 -11.39
C ARG A 540 -11.23 -6.95 -11.44
N LYS A 541 -10.57 -6.11 -12.26
CA LYS A 541 -9.09 -6.03 -12.31
C LYS A 541 -8.48 -5.70 -10.95
N LEU A 542 -9.12 -4.81 -10.17
CA LEU A 542 -8.65 -4.42 -8.85
C LEU A 542 -8.83 -5.54 -7.81
N TYR A 543 -9.97 -6.24 -7.83
CA TYR A 543 -10.17 -7.43 -7.00
C TYR A 543 -9.19 -8.56 -7.38
N ARG A 544 -8.95 -8.81 -8.67
CA ARG A 544 -7.93 -9.78 -9.10
C ARG A 544 -6.55 -9.41 -8.56
N ASN A 545 -6.16 -8.14 -8.66
CA ASN A 545 -4.91 -7.65 -8.06
C ASN A 545 -4.86 -7.92 -6.54
N LEU A 546 -5.88 -7.51 -5.78
CA LEU A 546 -5.96 -7.77 -4.34
C LEU A 546 -5.78 -9.27 -4.01
N PHE A 547 -6.56 -10.15 -4.65
CA PHE A 547 -6.55 -11.59 -4.39
C PHE A 547 -5.28 -12.32 -4.89
N ALA A 548 -4.56 -11.73 -5.84
CA ALA A 548 -3.24 -12.18 -6.27
C ALA A 548 -2.10 -11.71 -5.33
N SER A 549 -2.38 -10.85 -4.34
CA SER A 549 -1.39 -10.45 -3.33
C SER A 549 -1.03 -11.63 -2.43
N ASN A 550 0.26 -12.00 -2.32
CA ASN A 550 0.69 -13.03 -1.39
C ASN A 550 0.40 -12.65 0.08
N SER A 551 0.49 -11.37 0.42
CA SER A 551 0.13 -10.83 1.73
C SER A 551 -1.31 -11.17 2.10
N PHE A 552 -2.26 -10.98 1.18
CA PHE A 552 -3.67 -11.30 1.42
C PHE A 552 -3.94 -12.81 1.31
N LYS A 553 -3.37 -13.47 0.30
CA LYS A 553 -3.53 -14.92 0.01
C LYS A 553 -3.06 -15.81 1.15
N ARG A 554 -1.99 -15.46 1.86
CA ARG A 554 -1.55 -16.21 3.05
C ARG A 554 -2.45 -15.99 4.27
N PHE A 555 -3.22 -14.91 4.31
CA PHE A 555 -4.16 -14.63 5.39
C PHE A 555 -5.54 -15.28 5.15
N PHE A 556 -6.19 -15.01 4.00
CA PHE A 556 -7.55 -15.49 3.74
C PHE A 556 -7.68 -17.02 3.61
N LYS A 557 -6.56 -17.73 3.41
CA LYS A 557 -6.51 -19.20 3.42
C LYS A 557 -6.83 -19.83 4.78
N HIS A 558 -6.58 -19.09 5.87
CA HIS A 558 -6.71 -19.60 7.24
C HIS A 558 -7.80 -18.88 8.04
N VAL A 559 -8.05 -17.61 7.73
CA VAL A 559 -9.02 -16.77 8.44
C VAL A 559 -10.09 -16.27 7.45
N PRO A 560 -11.38 -16.55 7.68
CA PRO A 560 -12.47 -15.93 6.94
C PRO A 560 -12.42 -14.40 6.98
N VAL A 561 -12.54 -13.79 5.81
CA VAL A 561 -12.63 -12.32 5.66
C VAL A 561 -14.02 -11.98 5.16
N ILE A 562 -14.91 -11.58 6.06
CA ILE A 562 -16.27 -11.12 5.74
C ILE A 562 -16.33 -9.61 5.99
N GLY A 563 -17.27 -8.91 5.37
CA GLY A 563 -17.28 -7.45 5.45
C GLY A 563 -18.39 -6.77 4.66
N ILE A 564 -18.36 -5.45 4.67
CA ILE A 564 -19.18 -4.58 3.83
C ILE A 564 -18.26 -3.66 3.01
N TYR A 565 -18.75 -3.07 1.93
CA TYR A 565 -18.02 -2.03 1.21
C TYR A 565 -18.08 -0.67 1.92
N ASP A 566 -17.25 0.26 1.46
CA ASP A 566 -17.45 1.70 1.68
C ASP A 566 -17.44 2.50 0.37
N ASP A 567 -16.91 3.73 0.35
CA ASP A 567 -16.94 4.55 -0.86
C ASP A 567 -15.95 4.11 -1.94
N HIS A 568 -14.73 3.79 -1.53
CA HIS A 568 -13.64 3.46 -2.42
C HIS A 568 -13.77 2.09 -3.12
N GLU A 569 -14.86 1.35 -2.88
CA GLU A 569 -15.32 0.26 -3.75
C GLU A 569 -15.98 0.75 -5.04
N VAL A 570 -16.50 1.99 -5.05
CA VAL A 570 -17.21 2.62 -6.17
C VAL A 570 -16.44 3.88 -6.63
N VAL A 571 -16.55 4.99 -5.89
CA VAL A 571 -15.93 6.32 -6.08
C VAL A 571 -16.00 7.09 -4.74
N ASN A 572 -14.93 7.81 -4.36
CA ASN A 572 -14.84 8.65 -3.14
C ASN A 572 -16.13 9.44 -2.82
N ASN A 573 -16.58 9.38 -1.57
CA ASN A 573 -17.76 10.02 -0.99
C ASN A 573 -19.11 9.73 -1.72
N TRP A 574 -19.22 8.69 -2.55
CA TRP A 574 -20.49 8.39 -3.24
C TRP A 574 -21.65 8.17 -2.25
N SER A 575 -22.85 8.53 -2.68
CA SER A 575 -24.11 8.18 -2.01
C SER A 575 -24.96 7.40 -2.98
N GLY A 576 -25.86 6.56 -2.45
CA GLY A 576 -26.81 5.76 -3.22
C GLY A 576 -27.42 6.45 -4.43
N ARG A 577 -27.76 7.71 -4.22
CA ARG A 577 -28.27 8.63 -5.23
C ARG A 577 -27.47 9.93 -5.24
N ASP A 578 -27.44 10.57 -6.40
CA ASP A 578 -26.84 11.88 -6.58
C ASP A 578 -27.74 13.02 -6.05
N GLU A 579 -27.36 14.27 -6.30
CA GLU A 579 -28.14 15.46 -5.93
C GLU A 579 -29.48 15.61 -6.68
N ASN A 580 -29.74 14.79 -7.70
CA ASN A 580 -30.96 14.78 -8.50
C ASN A 580 -31.86 13.56 -8.21
N ASP A 581 -31.54 12.77 -7.17
CA ASP A 581 -32.17 11.50 -6.80
C ASP A 581 -31.95 10.34 -7.81
N GLU A 582 -30.96 10.45 -8.70
CA GLU A 582 -30.60 9.40 -9.68
C GLU A 582 -29.56 8.42 -9.09
N GLU A 583 -29.71 7.11 -9.36
CA GLU A 583 -28.73 6.08 -8.94
C GLU A 583 -27.39 6.32 -9.67
N ILE A 584 -26.28 6.34 -8.92
CA ILE A 584 -24.97 6.59 -9.53
C ILE A 584 -24.59 5.46 -10.50
N ALA A 585 -24.32 5.80 -11.76
CA ALA A 585 -24.06 4.85 -12.84
C ALA A 585 -22.89 3.87 -12.58
N ALA A 586 -21.99 4.20 -11.65
CA ALA A 586 -20.89 3.34 -11.22
C ALA A 586 -21.32 2.18 -10.30
N TYR A 587 -22.40 2.35 -9.52
CA TYR A 587 -22.77 1.41 -8.47
C TYR A 587 -23.14 0.00 -8.97
N PRO A 588 -23.96 -0.19 -10.03
CA PRO A 588 -24.30 -1.54 -10.50
C PRO A 588 -23.07 -2.38 -10.90
N SER A 589 -22.11 -1.77 -11.60
CA SER A 589 -20.85 -2.41 -12.00
C SER A 589 -19.95 -2.73 -10.81
N ALA A 590 -19.79 -1.77 -9.89
CA ALA A 590 -18.98 -1.93 -8.69
C ALA A 590 -19.55 -3.01 -7.75
N ASN A 591 -20.86 -2.98 -7.51
CA ASN A 591 -21.58 -3.94 -6.67
C ASN A 591 -21.54 -5.35 -7.27
N THR A 592 -21.59 -5.49 -8.60
CA THR A 592 -21.41 -6.78 -9.29
C THR A 592 -20.04 -7.39 -8.96
N ALA A 593 -18.97 -6.61 -9.13
CA ALA A 593 -17.61 -7.07 -8.81
C ALA A 593 -17.39 -7.30 -7.30
N TRP A 594 -17.96 -6.46 -6.42
CA TRP A 594 -17.89 -6.67 -4.98
C TRP A 594 -18.63 -7.95 -4.55
N LYS A 595 -19.82 -8.22 -5.10
CA LYS A 595 -20.58 -9.44 -4.84
C LYS A 595 -19.81 -10.69 -5.27
N GLU A 596 -19.17 -10.66 -6.44
CA GLU A 596 -18.34 -11.74 -6.97
C GLU A 596 -17.20 -12.13 -6.02
N TYR A 597 -16.48 -11.18 -5.44
CA TYR A 597 -15.26 -11.44 -4.67
C TYR A 597 -15.44 -11.45 -3.14
N ILE A 598 -16.41 -10.72 -2.61
CA ILE A 598 -16.64 -10.52 -1.17
C ILE A 598 -18.11 -10.79 -0.79
N GLY A 599 -19.07 -10.15 -1.47
CA GLY A 599 -20.47 -10.14 -1.03
C GLY A 599 -21.13 -11.51 -0.95
N HIS A 600 -21.02 -12.35 -1.99
CA HIS A 600 -21.60 -13.71 -1.96
C HIS A 600 -21.01 -14.61 -0.86
N VAL A 601 -19.84 -14.25 -0.34
CA VAL A 601 -19.02 -15.01 0.62
C VAL A 601 -19.41 -14.68 2.07
N ASN A 602 -20.10 -13.56 2.29
CA ASN A 602 -20.71 -13.16 3.56
C ASN A 602 -21.91 -14.06 3.94
N PRO A 603 -22.45 -13.94 5.17
CA PRO A 603 -23.80 -14.43 5.49
C PRO A 603 -24.84 -13.91 4.49
N GLU A 604 -25.98 -14.60 4.37
CA GLU A 604 -27.04 -14.13 3.46
C GLU A 604 -27.56 -12.74 3.89
N PRO A 605 -27.86 -11.84 2.92
CA PRO A 605 -28.47 -10.55 3.22
C PRO A 605 -29.87 -10.74 3.82
N LEU A 606 -30.34 -9.75 4.58
CA LEU A 606 -31.68 -9.81 5.18
C LEU A 606 -32.81 -9.70 4.15
N GLU A 607 -32.57 -8.98 3.05
CA GLU A 607 -33.50 -8.84 1.92
C GLU A 607 -32.81 -9.18 0.59
N GLU A 608 -33.58 -9.65 -0.41
CA GLU A 608 -33.02 -9.99 -1.72
C GLU A 608 -32.53 -8.72 -2.45
N GLY A 609 -31.34 -8.80 -3.05
CA GLY A 609 -30.70 -7.68 -3.74
C GLY A 609 -29.84 -6.79 -2.81
N GLU A 610 -30.12 -6.78 -1.52
CA GLU A 610 -29.38 -6.02 -0.50
C GLU A 610 -28.03 -6.63 -0.13
N ASN A 611 -27.22 -5.85 0.60
CA ASN A 611 -25.87 -6.22 1.03
C ASN A 611 -25.69 -6.22 2.55
N TYR A 612 -26.63 -5.67 3.32
CA TYR A 612 -26.61 -5.68 4.78
C TYR A 612 -27.08 -7.04 5.32
N TYR A 613 -26.45 -7.53 6.39
CA TYR A 613 -26.68 -8.88 6.91
C TYR A 613 -26.47 -8.98 8.42
N THR A 614 -26.87 -10.12 9.00
CA THR A 614 -26.65 -10.43 10.42
C THR A 614 -26.00 -11.80 10.58
N PHE A 615 -25.27 -11.98 11.68
CA PHE A 615 -24.76 -13.30 12.09
C PHE A 615 -24.48 -13.34 13.59
N GLN A 616 -24.25 -14.53 14.15
CA GLN A 616 -24.13 -14.74 15.58
C GLN A 616 -23.12 -15.84 15.91
N TYR A 617 -22.29 -15.62 16.93
CA TYR A 617 -21.34 -16.57 17.49
C TYR A 617 -21.82 -17.03 18.88
N GLY A 618 -22.30 -18.27 18.98
CA GLY A 618 -22.87 -18.81 20.22
C GLY A 618 -24.03 -17.94 20.76
N GLU A 619 -24.18 -17.83 22.08
CA GLU A 619 -25.02 -16.79 22.71
C GLU A 619 -24.17 -15.60 23.22
N SER A 620 -22.90 -15.51 22.80
CA SER A 620 -21.96 -14.49 23.31
C SER A 620 -21.93 -13.22 22.48
N ALA A 621 -22.06 -13.30 21.16
CA ALA A 621 -22.01 -12.13 20.29
C ALA A 621 -22.95 -12.25 19.09
N ALA A 622 -23.74 -11.21 18.83
CA ALA A 622 -24.51 -11.04 17.60
C ALA A 622 -24.04 -9.78 16.88
N PHE A 623 -24.08 -9.81 15.55
CA PHE A 623 -23.57 -8.78 14.67
C PHE A 623 -24.66 -8.33 13.69
N PHE A 624 -24.81 -7.02 13.53
CA PHE A 624 -25.57 -6.39 12.46
C PHE A 624 -24.61 -5.58 11.60
N VAL A 625 -24.44 -5.97 10.34
CA VAL A 625 -23.54 -5.32 9.39
C VAL A 625 -24.36 -4.43 8.47
N MET A 626 -24.22 -3.12 8.67
CA MET A 626 -24.95 -2.09 7.94
C MET A 626 -24.29 -1.80 6.60
N ASP A 627 -25.10 -1.64 5.57
CA ASP A 627 -24.75 -0.83 4.39
C ASP A 627 -24.97 0.64 4.75
N THR A 628 -23.93 1.45 4.66
CA THR A 628 -23.96 2.89 4.98
C THR A 628 -23.59 3.76 3.77
N ARG A 629 -23.79 3.24 2.55
CA ARG A 629 -23.58 3.99 1.29
C ARG A 629 -24.78 3.92 0.35
N ARG A 630 -25.37 2.74 0.13
CA ARG A 630 -26.38 2.52 -0.93
C ARG A 630 -27.70 3.24 -0.71
N HIS A 631 -28.13 3.40 0.53
CA HIS A 631 -29.46 3.97 0.85
C HIS A 631 -29.39 5.39 1.38
N ARG A 632 -28.19 5.95 1.57
CA ARG A 632 -28.04 7.28 2.15
C ARG A 632 -28.46 8.37 1.18
N THR A 633 -29.20 9.36 1.69
CA THR A 633 -29.48 10.63 1.00
C THR A 633 -28.15 11.29 0.61
N HIS A 634 -28.11 12.05 -0.49
CA HIS A 634 -26.88 12.72 -0.89
C HIS A 634 -26.33 13.66 0.21
N HIS A 635 -25.01 13.63 0.42
CA HIS A 635 -24.36 14.27 1.58
C HIS A 635 -24.61 15.80 1.69
N THR A 636 -24.89 16.47 0.57
CA THR A 636 -25.18 17.92 0.50
C THR A 636 -26.58 18.32 0.96
N ALA A 637 -27.50 17.38 1.18
CA ALA A 637 -28.81 17.67 1.74
C ALA A 637 -28.70 18.18 3.19
N ASP A 638 -29.62 19.04 3.61
CA ASP A 638 -29.72 19.49 5.01
C ASP A 638 -30.08 18.30 5.93
N ASP A 639 -29.53 18.25 7.14
CA ASP A 639 -29.79 17.20 8.14
C ASP A 639 -31.14 17.45 8.83
N ASP A 640 -32.19 16.86 8.28
CA ASP A 640 -33.58 16.92 8.75
C ASP A 640 -34.16 15.52 9.05
N GLU A 641 -35.48 15.43 9.25
CA GLU A 641 -36.16 14.16 9.57
C GLU A 641 -36.27 13.20 8.37
N ASP A 642 -36.10 13.69 7.14
CA ASP A 642 -36.18 12.90 5.90
C ASP A 642 -34.79 12.43 5.42
N LYS A 643 -33.70 13.14 5.79
CA LYS A 643 -32.31 12.73 5.49
C LYS A 643 -31.95 11.45 6.25
N THR A 644 -31.57 10.41 5.52
CA THR A 644 -31.29 9.07 6.06
C THR A 644 -29.92 8.55 5.61
N MET A 645 -29.30 7.73 6.45
CA MET A 645 -28.08 6.95 6.15
C MET A 645 -28.44 5.53 5.73
N LEU A 646 -29.40 4.89 6.42
CA LEU A 646 -29.74 3.49 6.22
C LEU A 646 -30.92 3.26 5.25
N GLY A 647 -31.73 4.29 5.02
CA GLY A 647 -33.05 4.11 4.44
C GLY A 647 -34.04 3.44 5.40
N TYR A 648 -35.33 3.54 5.08
CA TYR A 648 -36.41 3.06 5.93
C TYR A 648 -36.32 1.56 6.26
N ARG A 649 -36.04 0.70 5.27
CA ARG A 649 -36.07 -0.76 5.44
C ARG A 649 -34.98 -1.29 6.36
N GLN A 650 -33.73 -0.93 6.10
CA GLN A 650 -32.60 -1.36 6.90
C GLN A 650 -32.67 -0.82 8.33
N LYS A 651 -33.22 0.39 8.56
CA LYS A 651 -33.50 0.92 9.90
C LYS A 651 -34.60 0.10 10.61
N GLU A 652 -35.68 -0.26 9.92
CA GLU A 652 -36.74 -1.13 10.44
C GLU A 652 -36.17 -2.50 10.88
N ASP A 653 -35.30 -3.08 10.06
CA ASP A 653 -34.69 -4.38 10.30
C ASP A 653 -33.61 -4.36 11.39
N LEU A 654 -32.86 -3.26 11.54
CA LEU A 654 -32.00 -3.02 12.70
C LEU A 654 -32.82 -3.06 14.00
N TYR A 655 -33.98 -2.41 14.04
CA TYR A 655 -34.84 -2.42 15.22
C TYR A 655 -35.45 -3.80 15.51
N LYS A 656 -35.88 -4.55 14.48
CA LYS A 656 -36.33 -5.95 14.63
C LYS A 656 -35.23 -6.85 15.18
N TRP A 657 -34.01 -6.74 14.63
CA TRP A 657 -32.86 -7.50 15.08
C TRP A 657 -32.50 -7.16 16.53
N LEU A 658 -32.40 -5.87 16.88
CA LEU A 658 -32.13 -5.42 18.25
C LEU A 658 -33.13 -6.00 19.24
N ALA A 659 -34.43 -6.00 18.91
CA ALA A 659 -35.47 -6.59 19.74
C ALA A 659 -35.27 -8.11 19.94
N ALA A 660 -34.87 -8.85 18.89
CA ALA A 660 -34.61 -10.28 18.95
C ALA A 660 -33.36 -10.66 19.78
N VAL A 661 -32.28 -9.86 19.71
CA VAL A 661 -31.02 -10.14 20.41
C VAL A 661 -30.94 -9.54 21.83
N ASN A 662 -31.87 -8.66 22.19
CA ASN A 662 -31.81 -7.83 23.42
C ASN A 662 -31.54 -8.63 24.70
N GLU A 663 -32.39 -9.63 25.00
CA GLU A 663 -32.27 -10.49 26.18
C GLU A 663 -31.53 -11.83 25.93
N THR A 664 -31.21 -12.15 24.67
CA THR A 664 -30.75 -13.49 24.27
C THR A 664 -29.25 -13.59 24.00
N VAL A 665 -28.55 -12.48 23.71
CA VAL A 665 -27.12 -12.49 23.33
C VAL A 665 -26.30 -11.50 24.14
N ALA A 666 -25.18 -11.96 24.71
CA ALA A 666 -24.39 -11.20 25.69
C ALA A 666 -23.87 -9.86 25.16
N PHE A 667 -23.33 -9.81 23.94
CA PHE A 667 -22.84 -8.59 23.27
C PHE A 667 -23.52 -8.37 21.91
N LYS A 668 -23.80 -7.10 21.59
CA LYS A 668 -24.36 -6.67 20.30
C LYS A 668 -23.33 -5.80 19.60
N PHE A 669 -22.86 -6.24 18.43
CA PHE A 669 -21.96 -5.48 17.59
C PHE A 669 -22.76 -4.87 16.43
N VAL A 670 -22.86 -3.55 16.42
CA VAL A 670 -23.40 -2.81 15.27
C VAL A 670 -22.21 -2.35 14.44
N VAL A 671 -22.20 -2.68 13.16
CA VAL A 671 -21.03 -2.51 12.30
C VAL A 671 -21.39 -1.55 11.18
N SER A 672 -20.63 -0.46 11.10
CA SER A 672 -20.74 0.64 10.14
C SER A 672 -19.47 0.69 9.30
N SER A 673 -19.52 1.12 8.04
CA SER A 673 -18.29 1.40 7.29
C SER A 673 -17.66 2.72 7.78
N VAL A 674 -18.45 3.78 7.80
CA VAL A 674 -18.07 5.13 8.28
C VAL A 674 -18.22 5.31 9.80
N PRO A 675 -17.52 6.26 10.46
CA PRO A 675 -17.63 6.53 11.89
C PRO A 675 -19.04 6.92 12.36
N PHE A 676 -19.50 6.32 13.46
CA PHE A 676 -20.80 6.58 14.09
C PHE A 676 -20.78 7.76 15.08
N ASN A 677 -19.60 8.21 15.50
CA ASN A 677 -19.42 9.45 16.28
C ASN A 677 -19.22 10.68 15.38
N THR A 678 -19.40 11.85 15.99
CA THR A 678 -19.36 13.16 15.33
C THR A 678 -18.06 13.95 15.58
N LEU A 679 -17.06 13.33 16.22
CA LEU A 679 -15.85 14.02 16.68
C LEU A 679 -14.81 14.28 15.57
N TRP A 680 -14.98 13.64 14.41
CA TRP A 680 -14.13 13.80 13.23
C TRP A 680 -14.55 15.02 12.39
N GLY A 681 -13.64 15.98 12.21
CA GLY A 681 -13.84 17.22 11.45
C GLY A 681 -12.86 18.32 11.86
N GLY A 682 -13.22 19.57 11.58
CA GLY A 682 -12.49 20.77 12.02
C GLY A 682 -12.15 21.70 10.86
N GLU A 683 -11.43 22.79 11.13
CA GLU A 683 -11.12 23.82 10.09
C GLU A 683 -10.28 23.29 8.91
N LEU A 684 -9.61 22.15 9.07
CA LEU A 684 -8.73 21.52 8.09
C LEU A 684 -9.26 20.18 7.55
N ASP A 685 -10.45 19.75 8.00
CA ASP A 685 -11.08 18.49 7.60
C ASP A 685 -12.51 18.78 7.15
N VAL A 686 -12.75 18.63 5.85
CA VAL A 686 -14.01 19.02 5.18
C VAL A 686 -14.93 17.84 4.89
N ASP A 687 -14.48 16.62 5.20
CA ASP A 687 -15.10 15.36 4.81
C ASP A 687 -15.78 14.68 6.00
N GLY A 688 -15.17 14.67 7.18
CA GLY A 688 -15.72 13.96 8.35
C GLY A 688 -17.10 14.46 8.80
N GLN A 689 -17.40 15.75 8.59
CA GLN A 689 -18.71 16.36 8.88
C GLN A 689 -19.72 16.27 7.72
N LYS A 690 -19.39 15.56 6.64
CA LYS A 690 -20.25 15.36 5.45
C LYS A 690 -20.46 13.90 5.10
N ASP A 691 -19.42 13.10 5.26
CA ASP A 691 -19.39 11.72 4.75
C ASP A 691 -19.67 10.66 5.82
N SER A 692 -19.54 11.02 7.10
CA SER A 692 -19.85 10.16 8.25
C SER A 692 -21.26 10.37 8.80
N TRP A 693 -21.63 9.62 9.85
CA TRP A 693 -22.87 9.81 10.59
C TRP A 693 -23.04 11.22 11.20
N ALA A 694 -21.98 12.03 11.29
CA ALA A 694 -22.07 13.44 11.66
C ALA A 694 -22.96 14.28 10.75
N ALA A 695 -23.12 13.88 9.48
CA ALA A 695 -23.94 14.57 8.48
C ALA A 695 -25.40 14.08 8.42
N TYR A 696 -25.74 13.08 9.24
CA TYR A 696 -27.05 12.42 9.34
C TYR A 696 -27.41 12.30 10.82
N ASN A 697 -27.12 13.36 11.60
CA ASN A 697 -27.15 13.30 13.05
C ASN A 697 -28.57 13.12 13.58
N THR A 698 -29.59 13.55 12.83
CA THR A 698 -31.00 13.32 13.16
C THR A 698 -31.32 11.82 13.27
N GLU A 699 -31.03 11.04 12.21
CA GLU A 699 -31.20 9.59 12.23
C GLU A 699 -30.21 8.89 13.18
N ARG A 700 -28.96 9.39 13.27
CA ARG A 700 -27.95 8.89 14.22
C ARG A 700 -28.46 8.93 15.65
N LEU A 701 -29.07 10.04 16.07
CA LEU A 701 -29.60 10.23 17.41
C LEU A 701 -30.90 9.46 17.65
N GLU A 702 -31.74 9.24 16.63
CA GLU A 702 -32.89 8.32 16.69
C GLU A 702 -32.41 6.90 17.04
N ILE A 703 -31.45 6.36 16.26
CA ILE A 703 -30.88 5.03 16.45
C ILE A 703 -30.13 4.95 17.78
N ALA A 704 -29.30 5.95 18.12
CA ALA A 704 -28.55 5.98 19.37
C ALA A 704 -29.45 6.01 20.62
N GLN A 705 -30.62 6.66 20.54
CA GLN A 705 -31.62 6.62 21.62
C GLN A 705 -32.17 5.21 21.84
N VAL A 706 -32.41 4.42 20.79
CA VAL A 706 -32.81 3.01 20.91
C VAL A 706 -31.65 2.16 21.47
N LEU A 707 -30.46 2.27 20.88
CA LEU A 707 -29.26 1.53 21.31
C LEU A 707 -28.89 1.77 22.78
N ARG A 708 -29.15 2.97 23.31
CA ARG A 708 -28.90 3.33 24.73
C ARG A 708 -29.61 2.42 25.73
N TYR A 709 -30.77 1.86 25.37
CA TYR A 709 -31.54 0.95 26.22
C TYR A 709 -31.21 -0.53 26.01
N VAL A 710 -30.44 -0.86 24.96
CA VAL A 710 -29.97 -2.22 24.71
C VAL A 710 -28.67 -2.46 25.50
N PRO A 711 -28.58 -3.53 26.30
CA PRO A 711 -27.37 -3.81 27.07
C PRO A 711 -26.26 -4.33 26.15
N ASN A 712 -25.05 -3.82 26.39
CA ASN A 712 -23.79 -4.31 25.83
C ASN A 712 -23.65 -4.09 24.31
N VAL A 713 -24.05 -2.91 23.84
CA VAL A 713 -23.84 -2.45 22.46
C VAL A 713 -22.42 -1.92 22.28
N ILE A 714 -21.72 -2.45 21.28
CA ILE A 714 -20.44 -1.98 20.79
C ILE A 714 -20.61 -1.62 19.31
N VAL A 715 -20.11 -0.46 18.88
CA VAL A 715 -20.10 -0.06 17.47
C VAL A 715 -18.69 -0.27 16.90
N LEU A 716 -18.59 -0.78 15.68
CA LEU A 716 -17.34 -0.94 14.94
C LEU A 716 -17.40 -0.09 13.66
N SER A 717 -16.32 0.64 13.35
CA SER A 717 -16.24 1.51 12.16
C SER A 717 -14.82 1.62 11.59
N GLY A 718 -14.72 2.08 10.35
CA GLY A 718 -13.50 2.16 9.55
C GLY A 718 -13.18 3.57 9.03
N ASP A 719 -12.97 3.68 7.71
CA ASP A 719 -12.83 4.90 6.90
C ASP A 719 -11.69 5.88 7.29
N ARG A 720 -11.78 6.57 8.43
CA ARG A 720 -11.02 7.77 8.87
C ARG A 720 -9.47 7.75 8.88
N HIS A 721 -8.81 6.66 8.50
CA HIS A 721 -7.36 6.39 8.58
C HIS A 721 -6.70 6.60 9.96
N GLU A 722 -7.48 6.59 11.03
CA GLU A 722 -7.03 6.83 12.40
C GLU A 722 -7.79 5.93 13.39
N PHE A 723 -7.17 5.53 14.50
CA PHE A 723 -7.89 4.83 15.56
C PHE A 723 -8.53 5.82 16.56
N ALA A 724 -9.79 5.59 16.92
CA ALA A 724 -10.43 6.22 18.08
C ALA A 724 -11.40 5.27 18.79
N ALA A 725 -11.51 5.42 20.11
CA ALA A 725 -12.60 4.88 20.91
C ALA A 725 -13.43 6.03 21.47
N VAL A 726 -14.74 5.99 21.27
CA VAL A 726 -15.68 7.07 21.65
C VAL A 726 -16.87 6.45 22.37
N SER A 727 -17.33 7.09 23.46
CA SER A 727 -18.62 6.75 24.06
C SER A 727 -19.70 7.66 23.51
N VAL A 728 -20.80 7.08 23.04
CA VAL A 728 -21.98 7.80 22.56
C VAL A 728 -23.12 7.60 23.58
N LEU A 729 -23.71 8.69 24.04
CA LEU A 729 -24.79 8.72 25.05
C LEU A 729 -24.47 7.91 26.34
N ASP A 730 -23.19 7.89 26.74
CA ASP A 730 -22.61 7.23 27.92
C ASP A 730 -22.73 5.69 27.98
N THR A 731 -23.34 5.05 26.99
CA THR A 731 -23.72 3.62 27.05
C THR A 731 -23.20 2.79 25.88
N ILE A 732 -23.16 3.41 24.70
CA ILE A 732 -22.61 2.84 23.48
C ILE A 732 -21.10 3.12 23.50
N THR A 733 -20.28 2.14 23.10
CA THR A 733 -18.84 2.35 22.88
C THR A 733 -18.51 2.01 21.43
N GLU A 734 -18.02 2.98 20.69
CA GLU A 734 -17.51 2.81 19.34
C GLU A 734 -16.00 2.56 19.36
N PHE A 735 -15.53 1.66 18.49
CA PHE A 735 -14.12 1.50 18.13
C PHE A 735 -13.94 1.70 16.63
N SER A 736 -13.53 2.90 16.23
CA SER A 736 -13.15 3.26 14.87
C SER A 736 -11.69 2.85 14.63
N THR A 737 -11.42 1.98 13.66
CA THR A 737 -10.06 1.45 13.40
C THR A 737 -9.69 1.38 11.93
N SER A 738 -8.81 2.28 11.50
CA SER A 738 -8.24 2.28 10.16
C SER A 738 -6.86 2.99 10.13
N PRO A 739 -6.04 2.79 9.08
CA PRO A 739 -6.20 1.80 8.02
C PRO A 739 -5.41 0.52 8.30
N LEU A 740 -5.74 -0.60 7.66
CA LEU A 740 -4.88 -1.79 7.67
C LEU A 740 -3.62 -1.58 6.83
N SER A 741 -3.72 -0.91 5.68
CA SER A 741 -2.57 -0.62 4.82
C SER A 741 -2.84 0.60 3.95
N MET A 742 -2.80 1.78 4.55
CA MET A 742 -2.92 3.08 3.87
C MET A 742 -2.06 4.12 4.63
N PHE A 743 -2.25 5.41 4.39
CA PHE A 743 -1.60 6.46 5.18
C PHE A 743 -2.31 6.69 6.52
N TYR A 744 -1.64 7.32 7.48
CA TYR A 744 -2.34 8.05 8.56
C TYR A 744 -2.29 9.55 8.29
N LEU A 745 -3.24 10.29 8.85
CA LEU A 745 -3.28 11.75 8.76
C LEU A 745 -2.24 12.38 9.74
N PRO A 746 -1.26 13.17 9.24
CA PRO A 746 -0.29 13.85 10.11
C PRO A 746 -0.90 15.08 10.81
N ILE A 747 -2.05 15.55 10.34
CA ILE A 747 -2.87 16.61 10.96
C ILE A 747 -3.95 15.90 11.78
N ARG A 748 -4.22 16.36 13.00
CA ARG A 748 -5.24 15.77 13.86
C ARG A 748 -6.61 16.28 13.45
N THR A 749 -7.47 15.37 13.00
CA THR A 749 -8.83 15.69 12.52
C THR A 749 -9.92 15.25 13.50
N LEU A 750 -9.56 14.69 14.67
CA LEU A 750 -10.53 14.35 15.71
C LEU A 750 -10.27 15.12 17.00
N SER A 751 -11.34 15.71 17.58
CA SER A 751 -11.30 16.43 18.85
C SER A 751 -12.60 16.24 19.63
N GLN A 752 -12.52 16.32 20.97
CA GLN A 752 -13.68 16.42 21.85
C GLN A 752 -14.52 17.68 21.57
N ASP A 753 -13.90 18.73 21.02
CA ASP A 753 -14.56 20.02 20.74
C ASP A 753 -15.30 20.05 19.38
N HIS A 754 -15.43 18.90 18.70
CA HIS A 754 -16.14 18.77 17.42
C HIS A 754 -17.52 18.13 17.60
N GLY A 755 -18.44 18.39 16.65
CA GLY A 755 -19.80 17.82 16.63
C GLY A 755 -20.54 17.89 17.97
N ASP A 756 -21.21 16.79 18.30
CA ASP A 756 -21.91 16.53 19.57
C ASP A 756 -20.96 16.43 20.78
N GLY A 757 -19.65 16.37 20.55
CA GLY A 757 -18.63 16.42 21.60
C GLY A 757 -18.65 17.72 22.40
N LYS A 758 -19.03 18.84 21.77
CA LYS A 758 -19.25 20.15 22.44
C LYS A 758 -20.33 20.08 23.52
N MET A 759 -21.33 19.23 23.30
CA MET A 759 -22.46 19.02 24.21
C MET A 759 -22.22 17.86 25.18
N GLY A 760 -21.09 17.16 25.04
CA GLY A 760 -20.75 15.97 25.82
C GLY A 760 -21.64 14.75 25.52
N VAL A 761 -22.31 14.71 24.37
CA VAL A 761 -23.10 13.55 23.91
C VAL A 761 -22.18 12.46 23.37
N ASP A 762 -21.17 12.86 22.60
CA ASP A 762 -20.03 12.01 22.21
C ASP A 762 -18.83 12.33 23.12
N LYS A 763 -18.16 11.31 23.68
CA LYS A 763 -17.04 11.47 24.61
C LYS A 763 -15.83 10.66 24.16
N LEU A 764 -14.72 11.35 23.88
CA LEU A 764 -13.48 10.73 23.43
C LEU A 764 -12.82 9.92 24.56
N LEU A 765 -12.78 8.61 24.43
CA LEU A 765 -12.15 7.70 25.40
C LEU A 765 -10.67 7.49 25.08
N LYS A 766 -10.34 7.33 23.79
CA LYS A 766 -8.97 7.12 23.32
C LYS A 766 -8.81 7.59 21.88
N TYR A 767 -7.66 8.18 21.58
CA TYR A 767 -7.26 8.57 20.23
C TYR A 767 -5.83 8.06 19.95
N LEU A 768 -5.64 7.39 18.81
CA LEU A 768 -4.34 6.91 18.31
C LEU A 768 -4.27 7.10 16.78
N PRO A 769 -3.96 8.33 16.32
CA PRO A 769 -3.95 8.65 14.90
C PRO A 769 -2.77 8.02 14.13
N ASP A 770 -1.59 8.00 14.72
CA ASP A 770 -0.34 7.64 14.03
C ASP A 770 -0.25 6.14 13.68
N GLY A 771 0.39 5.83 12.54
CA GLY A 771 0.72 4.47 12.09
C GLY A 771 -0.06 4.03 10.85
N ASN A 772 0.63 3.36 9.91
CA ASN A 772 0.07 3.01 8.59
C ASN A 772 -0.65 1.65 8.58
N HIS A 773 -0.47 0.85 9.65
CA HIS A 773 -1.02 -0.50 9.75
C HIS A 773 -1.73 -0.70 11.09
N LYS A 774 -3.06 -0.58 11.10
CA LYS A 774 -3.91 -0.66 12.29
C LYS A 774 -5.00 -1.73 12.16
N TRP A 775 -5.25 -2.45 13.23
CA TRP A 775 -6.44 -3.30 13.42
C TRP A 775 -6.73 -3.46 14.90
N THR A 776 -7.98 -3.77 15.23
CA THR A 776 -8.41 -4.00 16.62
C THR A 776 -8.88 -5.43 16.78
N GLU A 777 -8.36 -6.10 17.80
CA GLU A 777 -8.73 -7.46 18.22
C GLU A 777 -9.71 -7.40 19.39
N PHE A 778 -10.77 -8.19 19.31
CA PHE A 778 -11.87 -8.24 20.28
C PHE A 778 -11.99 -9.68 20.81
N GLU A 779 -11.46 -9.93 22.00
CA GLU A 779 -11.63 -11.19 22.73
C GLU A 779 -12.93 -11.12 23.55
N VAL A 780 -13.99 -11.75 23.05
CA VAL A 780 -15.29 -11.84 23.70
C VAL A 780 -15.28 -13.03 24.67
N ASP A 781 -15.48 -12.78 25.96
CA ASP A 781 -15.56 -13.79 27.03
C ASP A 781 -16.86 -13.61 27.82
N ALA A 782 -17.88 -14.41 27.45
CA ALA A 782 -19.17 -14.51 28.13
C ALA A 782 -19.29 -15.76 29.02
N ARG A 783 -18.16 -16.43 29.35
CA ARG A 783 -18.16 -17.67 30.14
C ARG A 783 -18.65 -17.45 31.57
N ASP A 784 -18.50 -16.24 32.10
CA ASP A 784 -19.21 -15.76 33.28
C ASP A 784 -20.41 -14.90 32.83
N PRO A 785 -21.64 -15.42 32.89
CA PRO A 785 -22.84 -14.69 32.46
C PRO A 785 -23.24 -13.54 33.40
N TYR A 786 -22.61 -13.44 34.59
CA TYR A 786 -22.84 -12.32 35.51
C TYR A 786 -21.88 -11.16 35.25
N ASN A 787 -20.68 -11.45 34.72
CA ASN A 787 -19.64 -10.47 34.38
C ASN A 787 -19.07 -10.75 32.97
N PRO A 788 -19.90 -10.74 31.90
CA PRO A 788 -19.41 -10.93 30.55
C PRO A 788 -18.47 -9.77 30.18
N MET A 789 -17.42 -10.01 29.40
CA MET A 789 -16.48 -8.96 29.00
C MET A 789 -15.98 -9.11 27.56
N VAL A 790 -15.56 -7.98 26.98
CA VAL A 790 -14.78 -7.94 25.74
C VAL A 790 -13.43 -7.30 26.05
N LYS A 791 -12.33 -8.01 25.87
CA LYS A 791 -10.98 -7.43 25.94
C LYS A 791 -10.63 -6.92 24.55
N VAL A 792 -10.34 -5.63 24.45
CA VAL A 792 -10.06 -4.93 23.20
C VAL A 792 -8.58 -4.62 23.16
N SER A 793 -7.89 -5.01 22.09
CA SER A 793 -6.46 -4.77 21.87
C SER A 793 -6.23 -4.14 20.50
N VAL A 794 -5.69 -2.93 20.49
CA VAL A 794 -5.39 -2.16 19.27
C VAL A 794 -3.95 -2.40 18.87
N GLN A 795 -3.77 -2.91 17.66
CA GLN A 795 -2.46 -3.12 17.05
C GLN A 795 -2.14 -1.96 16.11
N ILE A 796 -0.92 -1.43 16.21
CA ILE A 796 -0.38 -0.40 15.31
C ILE A 796 1.05 -0.79 14.92
N ASP A 797 1.32 -0.84 13.60
CA ASP A 797 2.61 -1.16 13.00
C ASP A 797 3.27 -2.44 13.60
N GLY A 798 2.42 -3.44 13.89
CA GLY A 798 2.83 -4.75 14.42
C GLY A 798 3.05 -4.82 15.94
N LYS A 799 2.60 -3.82 16.70
CA LYS A 799 2.72 -3.76 18.17
C LYS A 799 1.38 -3.44 18.83
N GLU A 800 1.16 -3.97 20.04
CA GLU A 800 0.00 -3.58 20.86
C GLU A 800 0.21 -2.13 21.35
N ALA A 801 -0.62 -1.21 20.88
CA ALA A 801 -0.54 0.22 21.16
C ALA A 801 -1.48 0.65 22.30
N TRP A 802 -2.61 -0.04 22.46
CA TRP A 802 -3.53 0.16 23.57
C TRP A 802 -4.37 -1.09 23.84
N LYS A 803 -4.79 -1.25 25.09
CA LYS A 803 -5.64 -2.34 25.54
C LYS A 803 -6.66 -1.83 26.55
N THR A 804 -7.88 -2.31 26.47
CA THR A 804 -8.95 -2.02 27.43
C THR A 804 -9.86 -3.25 27.62
N THR A 805 -10.71 -3.23 28.64
CA THR A 805 -11.72 -4.27 28.89
C THR A 805 -13.07 -3.59 29.03
N TYR A 806 -13.97 -3.86 28.08
CA TYR A 806 -15.38 -3.51 28.20
C TYR A 806 -16.06 -4.57 29.08
N VAL A 807 -16.60 -4.17 30.24
CA VAL A 807 -17.35 -5.07 31.13
C VAL A 807 -18.84 -4.90 30.84
N GLY A 808 -19.48 -5.95 30.38
CA GLY A 808 -20.90 -5.99 30.06
C GLY A 808 -21.77 -6.19 31.30
N LYS A 809 -23.02 -5.74 31.19
CA LYS A 809 -24.11 -6.01 32.13
C LYS A 809 -24.57 -7.46 32.00
N SER A 810 -24.87 -8.11 33.13
CA SER A 810 -25.53 -9.43 33.16
C SER A 810 -26.90 -9.37 32.48
N LEU A 811 -27.16 -10.30 31.55
CA LEU A 811 -28.50 -10.53 30.99
C LEU A 811 -29.33 -11.52 31.82
N ARG A 812 -28.66 -12.29 32.70
CA ARG A 812 -29.37 -13.14 33.67
C ARG A 812 -30.08 -12.24 34.67
N LYS A 813 -31.42 -12.18 34.55
CA LYS A 813 -32.31 -11.66 35.59
C LYS A 813 -31.94 -12.34 36.90
N THR A 814 -31.67 -11.56 37.95
CA THR A 814 -31.24 -12.09 39.26
C THR A 814 -32.36 -12.91 39.89
N GLN A 815 -32.31 -14.23 39.69
CA GLN A 815 -33.02 -15.20 40.55
C GLN A 815 -32.35 -15.24 41.93
N GLY A 816 -32.49 -14.15 42.68
CA GLY A 816 -31.84 -13.92 43.96
C GLY A 816 -32.31 -12.58 44.55
N GLY A 817 -33.14 -12.54 45.58
CA GLY A 817 -33.77 -13.69 46.26
C GLY A 817 -35.04 -13.28 47.01
N ILE A 818 -35.78 -14.27 47.52
CA ILE A 818 -37.06 -14.16 48.25
C ILE A 818 -38.20 -13.56 47.41
N GLY A 819 -38.03 -12.38 46.81
CA GLY A 819 -39.06 -11.65 46.06
C GLY A 819 -39.70 -12.43 44.90
N GLY A 820 -38.96 -13.25 44.16
CA GLY A 820 -39.54 -14.09 43.08
C GLY A 820 -40.44 -15.22 43.61
N LEU A 821 -40.06 -15.82 44.74
CA LEU A 821 -40.84 -16.86 45.41
C LEU A 821 -42.07 -16.26 46.11
N VAL A 822 -41.90 -15.10 46.75
CA VAL A 822 -42.99 -14.32 47.35
C VAL A 822 -43.95 -13.80 46.28
N ARG A 823 -43.46 -13.36 45.12
CA ARG A 823 -44.30 -12.93 43.99
C ARG A 823 -45.14 -14.08 43.45
N ASN A 824 -44.53 -15.23 43.14
CA ASN A 824 -45.27 -16.41 42.67
C ASN A 824 -46.27 -16.90 43.73
N LEU A 825 -45.92 -16.83 45.02
CA LEU A 825 -46.83 -17.16 46.12
C LEU A 825 -48.02 -16.17 46.20
N LEU A 826 -47.77 -14.86 46.14
CA LEU A 826 -48.81 -13.84 46.21
C LEU A 826 -49.71 -13.82 44.95
N GLU A 827 -49.15 -14.04 43.77
CA GLU A 827 -49.92 -14.20 42.52
C GLU A 827 -50.78 -15.49 42.59
N SER A 828 -50.27 -16.58 43.17
CA SER A 828 -51.08 -17.80 43.43
C SER A 828 -52.17 -17.62 44.49
N LEU A 829 -52.02 -16.61 45.37
CA LEU A 829 -53.01 -16.19 46.36
C LEU A 829 -53.94 -15.07 45.84
N GLY A 830 -53.87 -14.73 44.55
CA GLY A 830 -54.78 -13.78 43.89
C GLY A 830 -54.39 -12.30 43.94
N PHE A 831 -53.21 -11.95 44.46
CA PHE A 831 -52.72 -10.56 44.43
C PHE A 831 -52.08 -10.24 43.08
N ARG A 832 -52.69 -9.29 42.34
CA ARG A 832 -52.10 -8.67 41.14
C ARG A 832 -51.25 -7.46 41.53
N PHE A 833 -50.00 -7.43 41.09
CA PHE A 833 -49.09 -6.30 41.27
C PHE A 833 -48.93 -5.49 39.98
N ASP A 834 -49.97 -4.72 39.64
CA ASP A 834 -49.91 -3.70 38.59
C ASP A 834 -49.41 -2.36 39.19
N PHE A 835 -48.14 -2.28 39.61
CA PHE A 835 -47.47 -1.00 39.88
C PHE A 835 -45.94 -1.09 39.80
N PHE A 836 -45.30 0.03 39.44
CA PHE A 836 -43.86 0.24 39.25
C PHE A 836 -43.21 -0.32 37.96
N TYR A 837 -43.55 0.32 36.82
CA TYR A 837 -42.53 0.74 35.84
C TYR A 837 -42.81 2.18 35.41
N LYS A 838 -42.27 3.13 36.19
CA LYS A 838 -42.14 4.55 35.83
C LYS A 838 -41.05 5.18 36.70
N VAL A 839 -39.80 5.04 36.25
CA VAL A 839 -38.61 5.91 36.34
C VAL A 839 -37.57 5.25 35.44
#